data_AF-A0A8D0GXF9-F1
#
_entry.id   AF-A0A8D0GXF9-F1
#
_cell.length_a   1.000
_cell.length_b   1.000
_cell.length_c   1.000
_cell.angle_alpha   90.00
_cell.angle_beta   90.00
_cell.angle_gamma   90.00
#
_symmetry.space_group_name_H-M   'P 1'
#
loop_
_entity.id
_entity.type
_entity.pdbx_description
1 polymer ?
#
loop_
_entity_poly.entity_id
_entity_poly.type
_entity_poly.pdbx_seq_one_letter_code
_entity_poly.pdbx_strand_id
1 'polypeptide(L)'
;GTALLSVYILSLLGASSDGPLKLLPENHFDLVVIDECAQALEASCWIPLLKARKCILAGDHKQLPPTIISHKAAAKGLSLSLMERLIQKYGESIVKMLTVQYRMHQVIMQWASTEMYCGRLTAHPSVAHHLLKDLPGVASTDETRIPLLLIDTAGCGLLELEVEEEQSKGNEGEVRLVGSHVQALVEAGVKARDIAVIAPYNLQVDMLREHLCHRYPELEIKSVDGFQGREKEAVVLSFVRSNRKGEVGFLAEDRRINVAVTRARRQVAVVCDSRTVNNQAFLKRLVEYMNEHGEVRSAFEYLDDIVPENYAHESSQGHGRKGETPKFITPSALKHQPEGDKPRGKRTKQTTQKSTYCSTQRDTKERAERTKMEDNSGKFKTMMMEFLESSEKQLDFPASLSSYDRMLVHQMAEEYGLQHVSAGEGSERYIIVRKRTPEVNSFQGNADANKIKSCPESQSPQKDVCAHSEETASDTSRGKVDLKSLHLERVQREKTKREARVKQNQELNTRLQDVVGKQHKNEVKGKAAAKTGADSTAEEDFDALISAAVKADNTCGFPKCKASVTTLGQLCLHCSKHYCLSHHIPEIHGCGEKAKMHARQRISKEGVLYAGSGAKDKSLDPAKRAHLQRRLDKKLNELTTQRKSKKKEKEK
;
A
#
# COMPACT_ATOMS: atom_id res chain seq x y z
N GLY A 1 -52.41 -0.92 24.84
CA GLY A 1 -51.34 -0.38 25.69
C GLY A 1 -50.05 -0.40 24.90
N THR A 2 -49.52 0.75 24.53
CA THR A 2 -48.18 0.88 23.97
C THR A 2 -47.19 0.52 25.07
N ALA A 3 -46.64 -0.70 25.02
CA ALA A 3 -45.49 -1.04 25.85
C ALA A 3 -44.37 -0.06 25.46
N LEU A 4 -44.08 0.89 26.35
CA LEU A 4 -42.94 1.78 26.20
C LEU A 4 -41.69 0.92 26.27
N LEU A 5 -41.05 0.71 25.13
CA LEU A 5 -39.78 0.02 25.07
C LEU A 5 -38.72 0.95 25.67
N SER A 6 -38.36 0.73 26.94
CA SER A 6 -37.27 1.46 27.59
C SER A 6 -35.93 0.86 27.17
N VAL A 7 -35.07 1.67 26.53
CA VAL A 7 -33.74 1.25 26.06
C VAL A 7 -32.68 2.02 26.85
N TYR A 8 -31.72 1.28 27.39
CA TYR A 8 -30.55 1.83 28.07
C TYR A 8 -29.30 1.50 27.25
N ILE A 9 -28.54 2.52 26.85
CA ILE A 9 -27.34 2.38 26.04
C ILE A 9 -26.13 2.75 26.90
N LEU A 10 -25.24 1.78 27.10
CA LEU A 10 -24.04 1.91 27.92
C LEU A 10 -22.89 1.16 27.24
N SER A 11 -21.66 1.54 27.54
CA SER A 11 -20.51 0.68 27.24
C SER A 11 -20.55 -0.58 28.11
N LEU A 12 -19.82 -1.62 27.71
CA LEU A 12 -19.75 -2.89 28.46
C LEU A 12 -19.33 -2.67 29.92
N LEU A 13 -18.33 -1.82 30.16
CA LEU A 13 -17.86 -1.48 31.51
C LEU A 13 -18.84 -0.55 32.25
N GLY A 14 -19.52 0.34 31.51
CA GLY A 14 -20.55 1.22 32.08
C GLY A 14 -21.78 0.46 32.60
N ALA A 15 -22.01 -0.76 32.11
CA ALA A 15 -23.03 -1.67 32.61
C ALA A 15 -22.65 -2.39 33.93
N SER A 16 -21.54 -2.01 34.56
CA SER A 16 -21.12 -2.54 35.86
C SER A 16 -22.19 -2.37 36.94
N SER A 17 -22.19 -3.29 37.91
CA SER A 17 -23.04 -3.23 39.10
C SER A 17 -22.82 -1.98 39.94
N ASP A 18 -21.63 -1.36 39.88
CA ASP A 18 -21.34 -0.14 40.64
C ASP A 18 -21.75 1.15 39.89
N GLY A 19 -22.08 0.99 38.61
CA GLY A 19 -22.45 2.06 37.70
C GLY A 19 -23.92 2.51 37.85
N PRO A 20 -24.46 3.24 36.86
CA PRO A 20 -25.82 3.78 36.90
C PRO A 20 -26.90 2.70 37.04
N LEU A 21 -26.62 1.47 36.59
CA LEU A 21 -27.57 0.36 36.64
C LEU A 21 -27.91 -0.10 38.08
N LYS A 22 -27.14 0.29 39.09
CA LYS A 22 -27.46 -0.01 40.50
C LYS A 22 -28.75 0.63 41.01
N LEU A 23 -29.21 1.68 40.32
CA LEU A 23 -30.44 2.40 40.65
C LEU A 23 -31.68 1.65 40.14
N LEU A 24 -31.50 0.62 39.34
CA LEU A 24 -32.58 -0.21 38.80
C LEU A 24 -32.75 -1.46 39.68
N PRO A 25 -33.97 -1.99 39.79
CA PRO A 25 -34.21 -3.23 40.52
C PRO A 25 -33.46 -4.41 39.90
N GLU A 26 -33.23 -5.45 40.69
CA GLU A 26 -32.76 -6.72 40.16
C GLU A 26 -33.75 -7.27 39.12
N ASN A 27 -33.23 -7.95 38.08
CA ASN A 27 -34.02 -8.49 36.97
C ASN A 27 -34.84 -7.44 36.19
N HIS A 28 -34.41 -6.17 36.19
CA HIS A 28 -35.05 -5.12 35.38
C HIS A 28 -35.00 -5.39 33.87
N PHE A 29 -33.96 -6.08 33.38
CA PHE A 29 -33.74 -6.27 31.95
C PHE A 29 -34.17 -7.66 31.47
N ASP A 30 -35.02 -7.70 30.44
CA ASP A 30 -35.39 -8.94 29.75
C ASP A 30 -34.37 -9.38 28.71
N LEU A 31 -33.72 -8.41 28.06
CA LEU A 31 -32.85 -8.60 26.90
C LEU A 31 -31.62 -7.71 27.01
N VAL A 32 -30.45 -8.31 26.77
CA VAL A 32 -29.19 -7.59 26.55
C VAL A 32 -28.81 -7.70 25.07
N VAL A 33 -28.49 -6.57 24.45
CA VAL A 33 -27.93 -6.53 23.11
C VAL A 33 -26.50 -6.02 23.22
N ILE A 34 -25.54 -6.78 22.69
CA ILE A 34 -24.14 -6.37 22.60
C ILE A 34 -23.80 -6.22 21.13
N ASP A 35 -23.62 -4.97 20.71
CA ASP A 35 -23.09 -4.65 19.38
C ASP A 35 -21.56 -4.65 19.39
N GLU A 36 -20.94 -4.87 18.23
CA GLU A 36 -19.49 -5.04 18.06
C GLU A 36 -18.87 -6.08 19.03
N CYS A 37 -19.64 -7.12 19.37
CA CYS A 37 -19.25 -8.17 20.32
C CYS A 37 -17.97 -8.91 19.91
N ALA A 38 -17.70 -8.98 18.59
CA ALA A 38 -16.48 -9.59 18.06
C ALA A 38 -15.19 -8.83 18.43
N GLN A 39 -15.29 -7.53 18.71
CA GLN A 39 -14.18 -6.67 19.12
C GLN A 39 -14.02 -6.61 20.65
N ALA A 40 -14.98 -7.13 21.40
CA ALA A 40 -14.97 -7.09 22.85
C ALA A 40 -14.24 -8.30 23.47
N LEU A 41 -13.49 -8.07 24.55
CA LEU A 41 -12.98 -9.16 25.38
C LEU A 41 -14.15 -9.93 25.99
N GLU A 42 -14.08 -11.26 25.98
CA GLU A 42 -15.15 -12.09 26.53
C GLU A 42 -15.48 -11.71 27.99
N ALA A 43 -14.46 -11.45 28.81
CA ALA A 43 -14.63 -11.00 30.20
C ALA A 43 -15.51 -9.74 30.32
N SER A 44 -15.37 -8.78 29.40
CA SER A 44 -16.16 -7.55 29.42
C SER A 44 -17.62 -7.77 29.02
N CYS A 45 -17.89 -8.75 28.14
CA CYS A 45 -19.25 -9.11 27.73
C CYS A 45 -20.06 -9.69 28.90
N TRP A 46 -19.41 -10.37 29.85
CA TRP A 46 -20.06 -10.96 31.01
C TRP A 46 -20.68 -9.94 31.97
N ILE A 47 -20.25 -8.68 31.92
CA ILE A 47 -20.80 -7.62 32.79
C ILE A 47 -22.30 -7.40 32.50
N PRO A 48 -22.72 -7.02 31.27
CA PRO A 48 -24.13 -6.87 30.96
C PRO A 48 -24.86 -8.21 30.79
N LEU A 49 -24.20 -9.29 30.36
CA LEU A 49 -24.88 -10.58 30.11
C LEU A 49 -25.57 -11.16 31.34
N LEU A 50 -25.05 -10.89 32.54
CA LEU A 50 -25.64 -11.36 33.79
C LEU A 50 -26.87 -10.55 34.23
N LYS A 51 -27.21 -9.47 33.52
CA LYS A 51 -28.34 -8.59 33.85
C LYS A 51 -29.66 -9.02 33.22
N ALA A 52 -29.65 -9.95 32.26
CA ALA A 52 -30.85 -10.40 31.56
C ALA A 52 -30.84 -11.91 31.25
N ARG A 53 -32.03 -12.48 31.07
CA ARG A 53 -32.24 -13.89 30.71
C ARG A 53 -31.98 -14.23 29.24
N LYS A 54 -32.01 -13.21 28.37
CA LYS A 54 -31.82 -13.36 26.92
C LYS A 54 -30.75 -12.39 26.44
N CYS A 55 -29.94 -12.81 25.48
CA CYS A 55 -28.99 -11.94 24.81
C CYS A 55 -29.07 -12.03 23.29
N ILE A 56 -28.68 -10.94 22.62
CA ILE A 56 -28.37 -10.88 21.20
C ILE A 56 -26.96 -10.32 21.07
N LEU A 57 -26.10 -11.06 20.38
CA LEU A 57 -24.74 -10.64 20.09
C LEU A 57 -24.68 -10.27 18.61
N ALA A 58 -24.29 -9.04 18.32
CA ALA A 58 -24.06 -8.52 16.97
C ALA A 58 -22.58 -8.15 16.82
N GLY A 59 -22.08 -8.24 15.60
CA GLY A 59 -20.68 -7.95 15.27
C GLY A 59 -20.17 -8.82 14.14
N ASP A 60 -18.87 -8.72 13.87
CA ASP A 60 -18.23 -9.47 12.79
C ASP A 60 -16.87 -10.03 13.20
N HIS A 61 -16.83 -11.33 13.51
CA HIS A 61 -15.60 -12.07 13.84
C HIS A 61 -14.59 -12.16 12.68
N LYS A 62 -14.92 -11.72 11.47
CA LYS A 62 -13.98 -11.57 10.33
C LYS A 62 -13.36 -10.16 10.25
N GLN A 63 -13.73 -9.25 11.15
CA GLN A 63 -13.10 -7.94 11.33
C GLN A 63 -12.18 -7.93 12.57
N LEU A 64 -11.81 -6.76 13.09
CA LEU A 64 -10.79 -6.65 14.14
C LEU A 64 -11.16 -7.42 15.42
N PRO A 65 -10.24 -8.25 15.96
CA PRO A 65 -10.39 -8.84 17.28
C PRO A 65 -10.14 -7.80 18.39
N PRO A 66 -10.37 -8.15 19.66
CA PRO A 66 -10.00 -7.29 20.78
C PRO A 66 -8.51 -6.96 20.79
N THR A 67 -8.17 -5.68 20.96
CA THR A 67 -6.77 -5.23 21.06
C THR A 67 -6.18 -5.64 22.40
N ILE A 68 -5.07 -6.39 22.37
CA ILE A 68 -4.41 -6.92 23.58
C ILE A 68 -2.93 -6.54 23.55
N ILE A 69 -2.49 -5.82 24.58
CA ILE A 69 -1.09 -5.39 24.72
C ILE A 69 -0.16 -6.59 24.96
N SER A 70 -0.58 -7.55 25.79
CA SER A 70 0.23 -8.74 26.08
C SER A 70 0.05 -9.82 25.00
N HIS A 71 1.01 -9.94 24.09
CA HIS A 71 1.04 -11.02 23.09
C HIS A 71 0.95 -12.42 23.73
N LYS A 72 1.53 -12.61 24.92
CA LYS A 72 1.45 -13.87 25.65
C LYS A 72 0.03 -14.19 26.13
N ALA A 73 -0.74 -13.17 26.53
CA ALA A 73 -2.14 -13.34 26.91
C ALA A 73 -3.02 -13.59 25.69
N ALA A 74 -2.80 -12.84 24.59
CA ALA A 74 -3.48 -13.06 23.32
C ALA A 74 -3.28 -14.49 22.82
N ALA A 75 -2.03 -14.98 22.79
CA ALA A 75 -1.69 -16.35 22.39
C ALA A 75 -2.31 -17.44 23.29
N LYS A 76 -2.63 -17.11 24.55
CA LYS A 76 -3.34 -17.99 25.48
C LYS A 76 -4.86 -17.94 25.36
N GLY A 77 -5.39 -17.23 24.35
CA GLY A 77 -6.82 -17.21 24.02
C GLY A 77 -7.55 -15.94 24.44
N LEU A 78 -6.88 -14.93 25.02
CA LEU A 78 -7.57 -13.69 25.40
C LEU A 78 -8.10 -12.91 24.17
N SER A 79 -7.54 -13.14 22.98
CA SER A 79 -7.99 -12.56 21.70
C SER A 79 -9.25 -13.20 21.14
N LEU A 80 -9.67 -14.36 21.66
CA LEU A 80 -10.88 -15.02 21.24
C LEU A 80 -12.08 -14.33 21.89
N SER A 81 -12.88 -13.63 21.09
CA SER A 81 -14.09 -12.98 21.59
C SER A 81 -15.18 -14.00 21.92
N LEU A 82 -16.14 -13.59 22.76
CA LEU A 82 -17.30 -14.41 23.11
C LEU A 82 -18.06 -14.84 21.85
N MET A 83 -18.30 -13.89 20.94
CA MET A 83 -18.98 -14.14 19.67
C MET A 83 -18.25 -15.19 18.84
N GLU A 84 -16.94 -15.04 18.64
CA GLU A 84 -16.15 -15.97 17.85
C GLU A 84 -16.16 -17.39 18.45
N ARG A 85 -16.00 -17.50 19.77
CA ARG A 85 -16.08 -18.79 20.48
C ARG A 85 -17.45 -19.47 20.32
N LEU A 86 -18.54 -18.70 20.40
CA LEU A 86 -19.90 -19.22 20.24
C LEU A 86 -20.20 -19.65 18.79
N ILE A 87 -19.72 -18.89 17.81
CA ILE A 87 -19.80 -19.25 16.39
C ILE A 87 -19.08 -20.58 16.15
N GLN A 88 -17.87 -20.76 16.68
CA GLN A 88 -17.11 -22.01 16.55
C GLN A 88 -17.83 -23.20 17.20
N LYS A 89 -18.49 -22.97 18.34
CA LYS A 89 -19.17 -24.04 19.11
C LYS A 89 -20.51 -24.45 18.53
N TYR A 90 -21.32 -23.49 18.09
CA TYR A 90 -22.73 -23.71 17.72
C TYR A 90 -23.01 -23.51 16.23
N GLY A 91 -22.14 -22.82 15.50
CA GLY A 91 -22.28 -22.58 14.06
C GLY A 91 -23.61 -21.91 13.70
N GLU A 92 -24.18 -22.31 12.56
CA GLU A 92 -25.39 -21.71 11.98
C GLU A 92 -26.67 -21.96 12.79
N SER A 93 -26.62 -22.77 13.85
CA SER A 93 -27.77 -23.00 14.73
C SER A 93 -28.19 -21.75 15.49
N ILE A 94 -27.24 -20.85 15.80
CA ILE A 94 -27.49 -19.58 16.51
C ILE A 94 -27.08 -18.35 15.70
N VAL A 95 -26.32 -18.53 14.61
CA VAL A 95 -25.76 -17.44 13.82
C VAL A 95 -26.64 -17.14 12.62
N LYS A 96 -26.98 -15.87 12.42
CA LYS A 96 -27.59 -15.37 11.20
C LYS A 96 -26.71 -14.29 10.60
N MET A 97 -26.23 -14.54 9.38
CA MET A 97 -25.40 -13.60 8.63
C MET A 97 -26.31 -12.73 7.75
N LEU A 98 -26.13 -11.40 7.81
CA LEU A 98 -26.72 -10.48 6.83
C LEU A 98 -25.91 -10.54 5.54
N THR A 99 -26.59 -10.74 4.40
CA THR A 99 -25.94 -11.00 3.11
C THR A 99 -26.01 -9.83 2.12
N VAL A 100 -26.92 -8.88 2.31
CA VAL A 100 -27.03 -7.69 1.44
C VAL A 100 -26.24 -6.54 2.06
N GLN A 101 -25.29 -5.97 1.31
CA GLN A 101 -24.49 -4.82 1.73
C GLN A 101 -24.89 -3.56 0.95
N TYR A 102 -24.81 -2.41 1.62
CA TYR A 102 -25.28 -1.10 1.13
C TYR A 102 -24.16 -0.04 1.06
N ARG A 103 -22.90 -0.46 1.10
CA ARG A 103 -21.73 0.42 1.17
C ARG A 103 -20.92 0.43 -0.12
N MET A 104 -20.41 -0.74 -0.50
CA MET A 104 -19.31 -0.92 -1.44
C MET A 104 -19.81 -1.11 -2.87
N HIS A 105 -19.04 -0.60 -3.83
CA HIS A 105 -19.13 -1.02 -5.22
C HIS A 105 -18.98 -2.55 -5.30
N GLN A 106 -19.70 -3.20 -6.22
CA GLN A 106 -19.76 -4.67 -6.28
C GLN A 106 -18.37 -5.32 -6.41
N VAL A 107 -17.44 -4.69 -7.13
CA VAL A 107 -16.09 -5.20 -7.37
C VAL A 107 -15.23 -5.14 -6.10
N ILE A 108 -15.42 -4.12 -5.25
CA ILE A 108 -14.74 -4.02 -3.94
C ILE A 108 -15.29 -5.10 -3.00
N MET A 109 -16.63 -5.21 -2.96
CA MET A 109 -17.32 -6.22 -2.16
C MET A 109 -16.92 -7.64 -2.55
N GLN A 110 -16.82 -7.94 -3.85
CA GLN A 110 -16.63 -9.30 -4.35
C GLN A 110 -15.33 -9.95 -3.84
N TRP A 111 -14.24 -9.18 -3.73
CA TRP A 111 -13.01 -9.65 -3.10
C TRP A 111 -13.24 -10.06 -1.64
N ALA A 112 -13.75 -9.13 -0.82
CA ALA A 112 -13.98 -9.38 0.60
C ALA A 112 -14.98 -10.54 0.80
N SER A 113 -16.05 -10.58 0.00
CA SER A 113 -17.05 -11.65 -0.02
C SER A 113 -16.40 -13.01 -0.22
N THR A 114 -15.56 -13.14 -1.25
CA THR A 114 -14.89 -14.39 -1.60
C THR A 114 -13.89 -14.82 -0.54
N GLU A 115 -13.02 -13.91 -0.10
CA GLU A 115 -11.92 -14.21 0.81
C GLU A 115 -12.37 -14.43 2.27
N MET A 116 -13.34 -13.65 2.75
CA MET A 116 -13.69 -13.60 4.18
C MET A 116 -15.07 -14.16 4.50
N TYR A 117 -15.98 -14.18 3.52
CA TYR A 117 -17.40 -14.48 3.73
C TYR A 117 -17.97 -15.57 2.81
N CYS A 118 -17.09 -16.41 2.21
CA CYS A 118 -17.46 -17.55 1.37
C CYS A 118 -18.36 -17.19 0.16
N GLY A 119 -18.18 -16.00 -0.40
CA GLY A 119 -18.95 -15.52 -1.55
C GLY A 119 -20.41 -15.17 -1.25
N ARG A 120 -20.82 -15.07 0.02
CA ARG A 120 -22.23 -14.90 0.41
C ARG A 120 -22.74 -13.45 0.38
N LEU A 121 -21.85 -12.46 0.29
CA LEU A 121 -22.26 -11.05 0.23
C LEU A 121 -22.77 -10.68 -1.16
N THR A 122 -23.83 -9.88 -1.20
CA THR A 122 -24.48 -9.34 -2.40
C THR A 122 -24.61 -7.83 -2.29
N ALA A 123 -24.31 -7.11 -3.37
CA ALA A 123 -24.40 -5.66 -3.40
C ALA A 123 -25.84 -5.22 -3.66
N HIS A 124 -26.35 -4.31 -2.84
CA HIS A 124 -27.63 -3.68 -3.14
C HIS A 124 -27.52 -2.85 -4.45
N PRO A 125 -28.57 -2.80 -5.30
CA PRO A 125 -28.52 -2.07 -6.57
C PRO A 125 -28.12 -0.60 -6.45
N SER A 126 -28.39 0.04 -5.31
CA SER A 126 -28.01 1.44 -5.07
C SER A 126 -26.50 1.69 -4.98
N VAL A 127 -25.69 0.65 -4.74
CA VAL A 127 -24.24 0.75 -4.61
C VAL A 127 -23.48 -0.15 -5.59
N ALA A 128 -24.15 -1.12 -6.22
CA ALA A 128 -23.48 -2.12 -7.05
C ALA A 128 -22.57 -1.52 -8.14
N HIS A 129 -22.95 -0.38 -8.72
CA HIS A 129 -22.25 0.25 -9.85
C HIS A 129 -21.84 1.71 -9.59
N HIS A 130 -21.90 2.17 -8.35
CA HIS A 130 -21.60 3.57 -8.03
C HIS A 130 -20.10 3.89 -8.10
N LEU A 131 -19.73 4.98 -8.77
CA LEU A 131 -18.34 5.40 -8.97
C LEU A 131 -18.14 6.83 -8.45
N LEU A 132 -16.89 7.25 -8.28
CA LEU A 132 -16.57 8.59 -7.78
C LEU A 132 -17.09 9.68 -8.72
N LYS A 133 -17.03 9.46 -10.04
CA LYS A 133 -17.58 10.39 -11.06
C LYS A 133 -19.08 10.65 -10.91
N ASP A 134 -19.82 9.77 -10.21
CA ASP A 134 -21.26 9.92 -10.00
C ASP A 134 -21.57 10.84 -8.80
N LEU A 135 -20.55 11.29 -8.07
CA LEU A 135 -20.70 12.30 -7.02
C LEU A 135 -20.93 13.68 -7.63
N PRO A 136 -21.76 14.53 -6.99
CA PRO A 136 -22.05 15.86 -7.50
C PRO A 136 -20.79 16.73 -7.51
N GLY A 137 -20.46 17.29 -8.68
CA GLY A 137 -19.31 18.18 -8.86
C GLY A 137 -17.98 17.45 -9.11
N VAL A 138 -17.99 16.12 -9.28
CA VAL A 138 -16.78 15.35 -9.61
C VAL A 138 -16.68 15.17 -11.14
N ALA A 139 -15.54 15.56 -11.70
CA ALA A 139 -15.20 15.37 -13.10
C ALA A 139 -14.90 13.89 -13.39
N SER A 140 -15.24 13.45 -14.61
CA SER A 140 -14.96 12.09 -15.08
C SER A 140 -13.52 11.98 -15.59
N THR A 141 -12.58 11.67 -14.69
CA THR A 141 -11.15 11.38 -14.94
C THR A 141 -10.87 9.89 -14.94
N ASP A 142 -9.64 9.48 -15.26
CA ASP A 142 -9.25 8.06 -15.21
C ASP A 142 -9.34 7.52 -13.77
N GLU A 143 -8.95 8.32 -12.77
CA GLU A 143 -9.05 7.96 -11.35
C GLU A 143 -10.51 7.80 -10.91
N THR A 144 -11.42 8.67 -11.33
CA THR A 144 -12.80 8.68 -10.79
C THR A 144 -13.74 7.68 -11.46
N ARG A 145 -13.30 7.05 -12.55
CA ARG A 145 -14.04 6.04 -13.33
C ARG A 145 -13.81 4.61 -12.87
N ILE A 146 -12.85 4.38 -11.97
CA ILE A 146 -12.46 3.05 -11.52
C ILE A 146 -12.77 2.84 -10.04
N PRO A 147 -13.27 1.65 -9.64
CA PRO A 147 -13.53 1.33 -8.24
C PRO A 147 -12.30 0.73 -7.53
N LEU A 148 -11.31 0.23 -8.29
CA LEU A 148 -10.09 -0.39 -7.78
C LEU A 148 -8.88 0.16 -8.53
N LEU A 149 -7.87 0.60 -7.77
CA LEU A 149 -6.59 1.04 -8.30
C LEU A 149 -5.44 0.41 -7.51
N LEU A 150 -4.51 -0.26 -8.17
CA LEU A 150 -3.25 -0.71 -7.58
C LEU A 150 -2.12 0.18 -8.12
N ILE A 151 -1.36 0.82 -7.22
CA ILE A 151 -0.12 1.53 -7.53
C ILE A 151 1.04 0.67 -7.01
N ASP A 152 1.68 -0.06 -7.90
CA ASP A 152 2.76 -0.99 -7.55
C ASP A 152 4.11 -0.27 -7.49
N THR A 153 4.80 -0.41 -6.36
CA THR A 153 6.14 0.15 -6.09
C THR A 153 7.27 -0.86 -6.31
N ALA A 154 6.94 -2.09 -6.70
CA ALA A 154 7.92 -3.13 -6.93
C ALA A 154 8.95 -2.75 -8.01
N GLY A 155 10.23 -2.86 -7.67
CA GLY A 155 11.33 -2.54 -8.59
C GLY A 155 11.63 -1.03 -8.72
N CYS A 156 10.92 -0.17 -7.98
CA CYS A 156 11.12 1.28 -8.00
C CYS A 156 12.08 1.80 -6.92
N GLY A 157 12.69 0.91 -6.12
CA GLY A 157 13.61 1.31 -5.04
C GLY A 157 12.94 2.08 -3.90
N LEU A 158 11.61 2.08 -3.81
CA LEU A 158 10.83 2.75 -2.76
C LEU A 158 10.75 1.86 -1.51
N LEU A 159 11.89 1.66 -0.87
CA LEU A 159 12.04 0.78 0.30
C LEU A 159 11.47 1.41 1.57
N GLU A 160 11.10 0.56 2.52
CA GLU A 160 10.75 0.99 3.87
C GLU A 160 11.97 1.57 4.61
N LEU A 161 11.73 2.50 5.54
CA LEU A 161 12.76 3.08 6.39
C LEU A 161 13.43 2.00 7.26
N GLU A 162 14.76 2.04 7.31
CA GLU A 162 15.58 1.19 8.17
C GLU A 162 15.57 1.72 9.62
N VAL A 163 14.46 1.48 10.31
CA VAL A 163 14.33 1.69 11.77
C VAL A 163 14.42 0.36 12.52
N GLU A 164 14.82 0.42 13.79
CA GLU A 164 14.91 -0.74 14.70
C GLU A 164 13.62 -1.58 14.65
N GLU A 165 13.72 -2.90 14.85
CA GLU A 165 12.57 -3.81 14.70
C GLU A 165 11.40 -3.49 15.64
N GLU A 166 11.68 -2.87 16.78
CA GLU A 166 10.71 -2.47 17.80
C GLU A 166 9.96 -1.18 17.42
N GLN A 167 10.43 -0.44 16.42
CA GLN A 167 9.83 0.81 15.97
C GLN A 167 8.82 0.58 14.83
N SER A 168 7.81 1.46 14.78
CA SER A 168 6.83 1.48 13.69
C SER A 168 7.52 1.77 12.36
N LYS A 169 6.98 1.26 11.25
CA LYS A 169 7.60 1.33 9.92
C LYS A 169 7.00 2.47 9.09
N GLY A 170 7.79 3.03 8.19
CA GLY A 170 7.40 4.12 7.29
C GLY A 170 8.05 3.96 5.91
N ASN A 171 7.47 4.57 4.89
CA ASN A 171 7.93 4.54 3.51
C ASN A 171 7.63 5.88 2.83
N GLU A 172 8.68 6.69 2.63
CA GLU A 172 8.60 8.02 2.02
C GLU A 172 8.13 7.97 0.56
N GLY A 173 8.48 6.91 -0.16
CA GLY A 173 8.05 6.67 -1.53
C GLY A 173 6.53 6.54 -1.63
N GLU A 174 5.95 5.69 -0.79
CA GLU A 174 4.50 5.53 -0.72
C GLU A 174 3.79 6.82 -0.27
N VAL A 175 4.37 7.58 0.67
CA VAL A 175 3.81 8.89 1.08
C VAL A 175 3.64 9.82 -0.11
N ARG A 176 4.64 9.90 -0.99
CA ARG A 176 4.58 10.72 -2.21
C ARG A 176 3.51 10.23 -3.17
N LEU A 177 3.44 8.93 -3.42
CA LEU A 177 2.45 8.32 -4.33
C LEU A 177 1.02 8.53 -3.84
N VAL A 178 0.78 8.30 -2.54
CA VAL A 178 -0.51 8.58 -1.90
C VAL A 178 -0.86 10.06 -2.06
N GLY A 179 0.10 10.96 -1.84
CA GLY A 179 -0.11 12.39 -2.03
C GLY A 179 -0.50 12.78 -3.44
N SER A 180 0.17 12.23 -4.45
CA SER A 180 -0.15 12.45 -5.87
C SER A 180 -1.56 11.94 -6.21
N HIS A 181 -1.93 10.75 -5.74
CA HIS A 181 -3.26 10.20 -6.00
C HIS A 181 -4.37 10.98 -5.29
N VAL A 182 -4.18 11.35 -4.02
CA VAL A 182 -5.13 12.20 -3.28
C VAL A 182 -5.29 13.55 -3.98
N GLN A 183 -4.20 14.14 -4.47
CA GLN A 183 -4.26 15.38 -5.23
C GLN A 183 -5.09 15.23 -6.52
N ALA A 184 -4.89 14.16 -7.30
CA ALA A 184 -5.68 13.89 -8.49
C ALA A 184 -7.18 13.76 -8.19
N LEU A 185 -7.56 13.11 -7.08
CA LEU A 185 -8.96 13.00 -6.67
C LEU A 185 -9.56 14.36 -6.29
N VAL A 186 -8.82 15.18 -5.56
CA VAL A 186 -9.28 16.51 -5.14
C VAL A 186 -9.39 17.46 -6.33
N GLU A 187 -8.43 17.44 -7.26
CA GLU A 187 -8.47 18.22 -8.50
C GLU A 187 -9.62 17.79 -9.41
N ALA A 188 -9.98 16.51 -9.41
CA ALA A 188 -11.18 16.01 -10.06
C ALA A 188 -12.49 16.43 -9.36
N GLY A 189 -12.44 17.08 -8.19
CA GLY A 189 -13.61 17.60 -7.47
C GLY A 189 -14.10 16.74 -6.31
N VAL A 190 -13.41 15.65 -5.96
CA VAL A 190 -13.74 14.86 -4.76
C VAL A 190 -13.35 15.66 -3.52
N LYS A 191 -14.27 15.84 -2.57
CA LYS A 191 -14.00 16.61 -1.36
C LYS A 191 -13.04 15.83 -0.45
N ALA A 192 -12.06 16.52 0.15
CA ALA A 192 -11.10 15.90 1.04
C ALA A 192 -11.75 15.14 2.21
N ARG A 193 -12.85 15.64 2.76
CA ARG A 193 -13.65 14.95 3.81
C ARG A 193 -14.27 13.62 3.36
N ASP A 194 -14.43 13.40 2.05
CA ASP A 194 -14.99 12.18 1.48
C ASP A 194 -13.89 11.14 1.15
N ILE A 195 -12.63 11.49 1.41
CA ILE A 195 -11.45 10.65 1.23
C ILE A 195 -10.90 10.23 2.60
N ALA A 196 -10.39 9.00 2.71
CA ALA A 196 -9.51 8.61 3.81
C ALA A 196 -8.21 7.98 3.31
N VAL A 197 -7.14 8.21 4.05
CA VAL A 197 -5.88 7.49 3.89
C VAL A 197 -5.69 6.59 5.10
N ILE A 198 -5.46 5.30 4.85
CA ILE A 198 -5.31 4.28 5.89
C ILE A 198 -3.95 3.60 5.72
N ALA A 199 -3.19 3.50 6.81
CA ALA A 199 -1.93 2.75 6.85
C ALA A 199 -1.87 1.85 8.09
N PRO A 200 -1.27 0.64 8.03
CA PRO A 200 -1.17 -0.24 9.20
C PRO A 200 -0.22 0.28 10.28
N TYR A 201 0.74 1.14 9.92
CA TYR A 201 1.83 1.58 10.79
C TYR A 201 1.67 3.04 11.21
N ASN A 202 1.80 3.31 12.52
CA ASN A 202 1.68 4.67 13.07
C ASN A 202 2.72 5.63 12.51
N LEU A 203 3.98 5.19 12.30
CA LEU A 203 4.99 6.05 11.69
C LEU A 203 4.56 6.51 10.28
N GLN A 204 4.03 5.61 9.46
CA GLN A 204 3.48 5.99 8.16
C GLN A 204 2.32 6.98 8.28
N VAL A 205 1.41 6.77 9.22
CA VAL A 205 0.28 7.68 9.47
C VAL A 205 0.80 9.09 9.81
N ASP A 206 1.83 9.19 10.63
CA ASP A 206 2.40 10.49 11.02
C ASP A 206 3.12 11.18 9.86
N MET A 207 3.89 10.43 9.06
CA MET A 207 4.52 10.95 7.83
C MET A 207 3.48 11.43 6.81
N LEU A 208 2.39 10.68 6.63
CA LEU A 208 1.28 11.07 5.76
C LEU A 208 0.58 12.34 6.26
N ARG A 209 0.39 12.48 7.58
CA ARG A 209 -0.20 13.68 8.19
C ARG A 209 0.67 14.90 7.97
N GLU A 210 1.97 14.78 8.21
CA GLU A 210 2.92 15.87 7.95
C GLU A 210 2.86 16.32 6.48
N HIS A 211 2.83 15.35 5.56
CA HIS A 211 2.82 15.61 4.14
C HIS A 211 1.48 16.14 3.58
N LEU A 212 0.33 15.76 4.16
CA LEU A 212 -0.99 16.03 3.54
C LEU A 212 -1.92 16.95 4.36
N CYS A 213 -1.83 16.97 5.70
CA CYS A 213 -2.81 17.71 6.52
C CYS A 213 -2.78 19.22 6.27
N HIS A 214 -1.61 19.79 5.96
CA HIS A 214 -1.49 21.22 5.66
C HIS A 214 -2.19 21.60 4.34
N ARG A 215 -2.22 20.68 3.37
CA ARG A 215 -2.85 20.87 2.06
C ARG A 215 -4.34 20.52 2.08
N TYR A 216 -4.70 19.48 2.84
CA TYR A 216 -6.06 18.94 2.93
C TYR A 216 -6.48 18.73 4.40
N PRO A 217 -6.89 19.79 5.13
CA PRO A 217 -7.18 19.68 6.56
C PRO A 217 -8.36 18.77 6.92
N GLU A 218 -9.32 18.59 6.00
CA GLU A 218 -10.50 17.72 6.20
C GLU A 218 -10.22 16.24 5.86
N LEU A 219 -9.04 15.91 5.32
CA LEU A 219 -8.67 14.54 4.97
C LEU A 219 -8.46 13.69 6.23
N GLU A 220 -9.13 12.55 6.33
CA GLU A 220 -8.92 11.64 7.46
C GLU A 220 -7.74 10.70 7.19
N ILE A 221 -6.69 10.80 8.01
CA ILE A 221 -5.52 9.91 7.96
C ILE A 221 -5.38 9.15 9.27
N LYS A 222 -5.55 7.83 9.23
CA LYS A 222 -5.59 6.97 10.43
C LYS A 222 -4.97 5.60 10.20
N SER A 223 -4.71 4.91 11.32
CA SER A 223 -4.46 3.48 11.28
C SER A 223 -5.74 2.70 10.96
N VAL A 224 -5.59 1.43 10.56
CA VAL A 224 -6.72 0.52 10.32
C VAL A 224 -7.63 0.45 11.56
N ASP A 225 -7.03 0.23 12.74
CA ASP A 225 -7.72 0.15 14.02
C ASP A 225 -8.45 1.46 14.37
N GLY A 226 -7.87 2.61 14.03
CA GLY A 226 -8.48 3.93 14.24
C GLY A 226 -9.63 4.27 13.28
N PHE A 227 -9.86 3.45 12.26
CA PHE A 227 -10.88 3.66 11.22
C PHE A 227 -12.06 2.68 11.31
N GLN A 228 -12.14 1.86 12.36
CA GLN A 228 -13.25 0.94 12.53
C GLN A 228 -14.60 1.69 12.66
N GLY A 229 -15.66 1.10 12.11
CA GLY A 229 -17.01 1.67 12.12
C GLY A 229 -17.20 2.88 11.20
N ARG A 230 -16.15 3.34 10.51
CA ARG A 230 -16.21 4.45 9.56
C ARG A 230 -16.27 3.95 8.12
N GLU A 231 -16.62 4.85 7.21
CA GLU A 231 -16.61 4.64 5.77
C GLU A 231 -16.35 5.96 5.04
N LYS A 232 -15.80 5.89 3.82
CA LYS A 232 -15.52 7.04 2.94
C LYS A 232 -15.81 6.71 1.49
N GLU A 233 -16.05 7.74 0.68
CA GLU A 233 -16.30 7.56 -0.75
C GLU A 233 -15.07 6.97 -1.46
N ALA A 234 -13.89 7.52 -1.15
CA ALA A 234 -12.59 7.00 -1.59
C ALA A 234 -11.70 6.64 -0.40
N VAL A 235 -11.01 5.51 -0.49
CA VAL A 235 -10.01 5.09 0.51
C VAL A 235 -8.69 4.77 -0.20
N VAL A 236 -7.60 5.34 0.30
CA VAL A 236 -6.24 5.07 -0.17
C VAL A 236 -5.49 4.31 0.91
N LEU A 237 -5.01 3.10 0.58
CA LEU A 237 -4.27 2.23 1.48
C LEU A 237 -2.77 2.33 1.16
N SER A 238 -1.95 2.58 2.17
CA SER A 238 -0.48 2.47 2.08
C SER A 238 -0.03 1.26 2.88
N PHE A 239 0.58 0.28 2.21
CA PHE A 239 1.00 -0.97 2.84
C PHE A 239 2.38 -0.85 3.51
N VAL A 240 3.20 0.11 3.12
CA VAL A 240 4.50 0.48 3.72
C VAL A 240 5.61 -0.52 3.45
N ARG A 241 5.32 -1.81 3.56
CA ARG A 241 6.30 -2.89 3.56
C ARG A 241 6.91 -3.10 2.19
N SER A 242 8.19 -2.75 2.09
CA SER A 242 9.04 -2.99 0.92
C SER A 242 10.46 -3.25 1.40
N ASN A 243 10.89 -4.51 1.35
CA ASN A 243 12.20 -4.92 1.86
C ASN A 243 12.74 -6.15 1.13
N ARG A 244 14.06 -6.33 1.20
CA ARG A 244 14.76 -7.42 0.50
C ARG A 244 14.48 -8.82 1.07
N LYS A 245 13.96 -8.88 2.31
CA LYS A 245 13.66 -10.14 3.00
C LYS A 245 12.27 -10.69 2.62
N GLY A 246 11.40 -9.87 2.03
CA GLY A 246 10.02 -10.25 1.74
C GLY A 246 9.10 -10.29 2.96
N GLU A 247 9.46 -9.59 4.04
CA GLU A 247 8.72 -9.63 5.31
C GLU A 247 7.59 -8.61 5.33
N VAL A 248 6.36 -9.06 5.58
CA VAL A 248 5.17 -8.18 5.63
C VAL A 248 4.76 -7.77 7.05
N GLY A 249 5.28 -8.43 8.08
CA GLY A 249 5.01 -8.08 9.49
C GLY A 249 3.52 -7.98 9.82
N PHE A 250 3.10 -6.82 10.33
CA PHE A 250 1.74 -6.53 10.81
C PHE A 250 0.66 -6.60 9.72
N LEU A 251 1.05 -6.49 8.43
CA LEU A 251 0.14 -6.71 7.30
C LEU A 251 -0.33 -8.17 7.17
N ALA A 252 0.34 -9.12 7.82
CA ALA A 252 -0.03 -10.54 7.74
C ALA A 252 -1.39 -10.87 8.37
N GLU A 253 -2.00 -9.93 9.11
CA GLU A 253 -3.29 -10.12 9.74
C GLU A 253 -4.45 -9.80 8.77
N ASP A 254 -4.99 -10.85 8.16
CA ASP A 254 -6.06 -10.79 7.14
C ASP A 254 -7.27 -9.94 7.55
N ARG A 255 -7.65 -10.00 8.84
CA ARG A 255 -8.79 -9.24 9.39
C ARG A 255 -8.58 -7.73 9.29
N ARG A 256 -7.35 -7.24 9.47
CA ARG A 256 -7.03 -5.81 9.30
C ARG A 256 -7.18 -5.38 7.86
N ILE A 257 -6.68 -6.20 6.93
CA ILE A 257 -6.76 -5.91 5.50
C ILE A 257 -8.23 -5.92 5.03
N ASN A 258 -9.03 -6.88 5.49
CA ASN A 258 -10.47 -6.90 5.25
C ASN A 258 -11.13 -5.60 5.75
N VAL A 259 -10.82 -5.16 6.97
CA VAL A 259 -11.36 -3.91 7.50
C VAL A 259 -10.94 -2.73 6.63
N ALA A 260 -9.65 -2.60 6.32
CA ALA A 260 -9.10 -1.51 5.52
C ALA A 260 -9.76 -1.38 4.14
N VAL A 261 -9.87 -2.48 3.39
CA VAL A 261 -10.48 -2.51 2.05
C VAL A 261 -11.98 -2.19 2.13
N THR A 262 -12.70 -2.73 3.12
CA THR A 262 -14.15 -2.55 3.27
C THR A 262 -14.60 -1.19 3.82
N ARG A 263 -13.65 -0.24 4.01
CA ARG A 263 -13.97 1.15 4.37
C ARG A 263 -14.41 1.99 3.17
N ALA A 264 -14.03 1.56 1.96
CA ALA A 264 -14.36 2.25 0.73
C ALA A 264 -15.82 2.06 0.33
N ARG A 265 -16.45 3.11 -0.20
CA ARG A 265 -17.75 3.03 -0.87
C ARG A 265 -17.58 2.84 -2.36
N ARG A 266 -16.97 3.82 -3.04
CA ARG A 266 -16.89 3.90 -4.51
C ARG A 266 -15.53 3.49 -5.05
N GLN A 267 -14.46 3.83 -4.34
CA GLN A 267 -13.10 3.51 -4.76
C GLN A 267 -12.21 3.08 -3.59
N VAL A 268 -11.40 2.05 -3.82
CA VAL A 268 -10.20 1.78 -3.04
C VAL A 268 -8.95 1.79 -3.93
N ALA A 269 -7.95 2.56 -3.51
CA ALA A 269 -6.62 2.55 -4.09
C ALA A 269 -5.64 1.89 -3.12
N VAL A 270 -4.76 1.03 -3.61
CA VAL A 270 -3.72 0.36 -2.81
C VAL A 270 -2.35 0.74 -3.36
N VAL A 271 -1.50 1.31 -2.51
CA VAL A 271 -0.09 1.58 -2.79
C VAL A 271 0.73 0.56 -2.03
N CYS A 272 1.48 -0.27 -2.77
CA CYS A 272 2.28 -1.34 -2.14
C CYS A 272 3.40 -1.85 -3.05
N ASP A 273 4.39 -2.51 -2.46
CA ASP A 273 5.41 -3.29 -3.19
C ASP A 273 4.92 -4.72 -3.40
N SER A 274 4.48 -5.05 -4.61
CA SER A 274 3.98 -6.39 -4.94
C SER A 274 5.02 -7.49 -4.69
N ARG A 275 6.33 -7.22 -4.82
CA ARG A 275 7.38 -8.22 -4.59
C ARG A 275 7.47 -8.62 -3.11
N THR A 276 7.29 -7.66 -2.21
CA THR A 276 7.30 -7.92 -0.76
C THR A 276 5.97 -8.52 -0.32
N VAL A 277 4.86 -7.94 -0.76
CA VAL A 277 3.50 -8.27 -0.32
C VAL A 277 3.06 -9.67 -0.79
N ASN A 278 3.50 -10.11 -1.97
CA ASN A 278 3.15 -11.43 -2.53
C ASN A 278 3.72 -12.62 -1.75
N ASN A 279 4.60 -12.40 -0.77
CA ASN A 279 5.11 -13.47 0.09
C ASN A 279 4.09 -13.95 1.13
N GLN A 280 3.02 -13.18 1.36
CA GLN A 280 1.89 -13.59 2.20
C GLN A 280 0.71 -13.96 1.30
N ALA A 281 0.11 -15.14 1.52
CA ALA A 281 -0.83 -15.74 0.59
C ALA A 281 -2.14 -14.95 0.42
N PHE A 282 -2.67 -14.35 1.48
CA PHE A 282 -3.90 -13.53 1.46
C PHE A 282 -3.68 -12.22 0.71
N LEU A 283 -2.58 -11.52 1.00
CA LEU A 283 -2.21 -10.29 0.30
C LEU A 283 -1.91 -10.53 -1.18
N LYS A 284 -1.24 -11.65 -1.50
CA LYS A 284 -1.03 -12.08 -2.88
C LYS A 284 -2.34 -12.20 -3.65
N ARG A 285 -3.37 -12.84 -3.07
CA ARG A 285 -4.69 -12.95 -3.70
C ARG A 285 -5.39 -11.60 -3.85
N LEU A 286 -5.18 -10.66 -2.92
CA LEU A 286 -5.64 -9.27 -3.09
C LEU A 286 -4.98 -8.59 -4.29
N VAL A 287 -3.64 -8.67 -4.40
CA VAL A 287 -2.90 -8.08 -5.53
C VAL A 287 -3.32 -8.73 -6.86
N GLU A 288 -3.41 -10.06 -6.91
CA GLU A 288 -3.91 -10.80 -8.08
C GLU A 288 -5.33 -10.38 -8.48
N TYR A 289 -6.23 -10.23 -7.49
CA TYR A 289 -7.59 -9.78 -7.72
C TYR A 289 -7.64 -8.35 -8.29
N MET A 290 -6.84 -7.43 -7.75
CA MET A 290 -6.74 -6.06 -8.25
C MET A 290 -6.13 -6.00 -9.65
N ASN A 291 -5.19 -6.89 -9.97
CA ASN A 291 -4.64 -7.02 -11.33
C ASN A 291 -5.70 -7.49 -12.36
N GLU A 292 -6.63 -8.35 -11.94
CA GLU A 292 -7.66 -8.89 -12.82
C GLU A 292 -8.87 -7.96 -12.98
N HIS A 293 -9.27 -7.25 -11.91
CA HIS A 293 -10.54 -6.52 -11.86
C HIS A 293 -10.41 -4.99 -11.75
N GLY A 294 -9.20 -4.48 -11.48
CA GLY A 294 -8.93 -3.06 -11.28
C GLY A 294 -7.97 -2.50 -12.33
N GLU A 295 -7.60 -1.23 -12.14
CA GLU A 295 -6.51 -0.61 -12.88
C GLU A 295 -5.21 -0.78 -12.11
N VAL A 296 -4.12 -1.06 -12.82
CA VAL A 296 -2.79 -1.25 -12.24
C VAL A 296 -1.85 -0.25 -12.87
N ARG A 297 -1.15 0.52 -12.04
CA ARG A 297 -0.16 1.50 -12.46
C ARG A 297 1.13 1.25 -11.71
N SER A 298 2.25 1.52 -12.36
CA SER A 298 3.57 1.47 -11.72
C SER A 298 3.90 2.82 -11.06
N ALA A 299 4.64 2.80 -9.96
CA ALA A 299 5.15 4.03 -9.36
C ALA A 299 6.04 4.86 -10.31
N PHE A 300 6.63 4.25 -11.35
CA PHE A 300 7.34 4.97 -12.42
C PHE A 300 6.46 5.95 -13.20
N GLU A 301 5.13 5.77 -13.21
CA GLU A 301 4.21 6.68 -13.89
C GLU A 301 3.93 7.96 -13.07
N TYR A 302 4.29 7.96 -11.79
CA TYR A 302 4.00 9.05 -10.85
C TYR A 302 5.23 9.86 -10.45
N LEU A 303 6.42 9.26 -10.51
CA LEU A 303 7.65 9.81 -9.97
C LEU A 303 8.76 9.79 -11.04
N ASP A 304 9.05 10.96 -11.61
CA ASP A 304 10.06 11.14 -12.66
C ASP A 304 11.51 11.01 -12.15
N ASP A 305 11.71 11.11 -10.83
CA ASP A 305 13.02 11.10 -10.17
C ASP A 305 13.51 9.69 -9.79
N ILE A 306 12.73 8.65 -10.08
CA ILE A 306 13.12 7.28 -9.73
C ILE A 306 14.16 6.74 -10.72
N VAL A 307 15.34 6.39 -10.20
CA VAL A 307 16.35 5.61 -10.93
C VAL A 307 16.05 4.12 -10.71
N PRO A 308 15.88 3.31 -11.76
CA PRO A 308 15.67 1.87 -11.60
C PRO A 308 16.85 1.22 -10.86
N GLU A 309 16.61 0.68 -9.66
CA GLU A 309 17.63 -0.11 -8.97
C GLU A 309 17.75 -1.50 -9.64
N ASN A 310 18.83 -1.69 -10.38
CA ASN A 310 19.26 -3.02 -10.82
C ASN A 310 19.66 -3.85 -9.59
N TYR A 311 18.75 -4.69 -9.10
CA TYR A 311 19.07 -5.74 -8.14
C TYR A 311 19.98 -6.77 -8.80
N ALA A 312 21.30 -6.67 -8.58
CA ALA A 312 22.20 -7.77 -8.87
C ALA A 312 21.87 -8.93 -7.92
N HIS A 313 21.30 -10.01 -8.46
CA HIS A 313 21.20 -11.29 -7.78
C HIS A 313 22.62 -11.78 -7.44
N GLU A 314 23.05 -11.68 -6.18
CA GLU A 314 24.09 -12.58 -5.68
C GLU A 314 23.47 -13.96 -5.49
N SER A 315 23.50 -14.74 -6.58
CA SER A 315 23.18 -16.17 -6.54
C SER A 315 24.28 -16.91 -5.79
N SER A 316 24.01 -17.27 -4.54
CA SER A 316 24.76 -18.25 -3.77
C SER A 316 24.49 -19.66 -4.30
N GLN A 317 25.22 -20.05 -5.37
CA GLN A 317 25.39 -21.45 -5.76
C GLN A 317 26.83 -21.69 -6.24
N GLY A 318 27.56 -22.50 -5.49
CA GLY A 318 28.92 -22.92 -5.82
C GLY A 318 29.32 -24.17 -5.05
N HIS A 319 28.72 -25.31 -5.40
CA HIS A 319 29.23 -26.63 -5.05
C HIS A 319 29.99 -27.22 -6.24
N GLY A 320 31.25 -27.64 -6.01
CA GLY A 320 31.81 -28.81 -6.69
C GLY A 320 33.08 -28.66 -7.53
N ARG A 321 34.22 -28.99 -6.90
CA ARG A 321 35.35 -29.83 -7.39
C ARG A 321 36.38 -29.31 -8.43
N LYS A 322 37.62 -29.26 -7.90
CA LYS A 322 38.93 -29.81 -8.35
C LYS A 322 39.46 -29.51 -9.76
N GLY A 323 40.70 -28.98 -9.80
CA GLY A 323 41.70 -29.27 -10.84
C GLY A 323 42.82 -28.22 -10.97
N GLU A 324 44.02 -28.54 -10.43
CA GLU A 324 45.39 -28.31 -10.97
C GLU A 324 45.84 -26.88 -11.37
N THR A 325 47.06 -26.33 -11.17
CA THR A 325 48.44 -26.62 -10.68
C THR A 325 49.18 -25.23 -10.71
N PRO A 326 50.51 -25.01 -10.47
CA PRO A 326 51.59 -25.89 -10.00
C PRO A 326 52.40 -25.33 -8.80
N LYS A 327 53.25 -26.22 -8.25
CA LYS A 327 54.27 -25.97 -7.23
C LYS A 327 55.53 -25.33 -7.85
N PHE A 328 56.21 -24.49 -7.07
CA PHE A 328 57.66 -24.25 -7.17
C PHE A 328 58.33 -24.43 -5.80
N ILE A 329 59.61 -24.77 -5.86
CA ILE A 329 60.42 -25.52 -4.90
C ILE A 329 61.18 -24.60 -3.91
N THR A 330 61.38 -25.14 -2.71
CA THR A 330 62.24 -24.87 -1.51
C THR A 330 63.70 -24.35 -1.77
N PRO A 331 64.59 -24.00 -0.78
CA PRO A 331 64.74 -24.66 0.54
C PRO A 331 65.38 -23.93 1.77
N SER A 332 65.46 -24.71 2.87
CA SER A 332 66.41 -24.69 4.01
C SER A 332 66.11 -23.74 5.18
N ALA A 333 66.36 -24.06 6.46
CA ALA A 333 66.85 -25.26 7.15
C ALA A 333 66.80 -25.05 8.69
N LEU A 334 66.54 -26.13 9.45
CA LEU A 334 67.03 -26.45 10.83
C LEU A 334 66.57 -25.52 11.99
N LYS A 335 66.28 -25.93 13.24
CA LYS A 335 66.59 -27.13 14.03
C LYS A 335 65.82 -27.11 15.38
N HIS A 336 65.63 -28.30 15.95
CA HIS A 336 65.56 -28.69 17.38
C HIS A 336 64.31 -28.43 18.26
N GLN A 337 63.66 -29.54 18.62
CA GLN A 337 63.11 -29.83 19.96
C GLN A 337 64.28 -30.25 20.92
N PRO A 338 64.10 -30.39 22.26
CA PRO A 338 63.39 -31.56 22.83
C PRO A 338 62.58 -31.32 24.14
N GLU A 339 61.63 -32.24 24.38
CA GLU A 339 61.28 -32.99 25.64
C GLU A 339 61.05 -32.23 26.97
N GLY A 340 60.21 -32.63 27.93
CA GLY A 340 59.35 -33.80 28.23
C GLY A 340 58.60 -33.45 29.55
N ASP A 341 57.35 -33.85 29.79
CA ASP A 341 56.87 -35.10 30.44
C ASP A 341 56.15 -34.81 31.79
N LYS A 342 54.81 -35.00 31.81
CA LYS A 342 53.83 -35.48 32.85
C LYS A 342 54.03 -35.21 34.39
N PRO A 343 53.08 -35.57 35.32
CA PRO A 343 51.59 -35.53 35.38
C PRO A 343 51.02 -35.11 36.79
N ARG A 344 49.68 -35.23 37.00
CA ARG A 344 48.89 -35.25 38.29
C ARG A 344 48.83 -33.92 39.10
N GLY A 345 47.78 -33.50 39.80
CA GLY A 345 46.43 -33.99 40.13
C GLY A 345 45.94 -33.32 41.44
N LYS A 346 44.66 -32.90 41.53
CA LYS A 346 43.82 -32.57 42.72
C LYS A 346 44.36 -31.48 43.71
N ARG A 347 43.61 -30.46 44.17
CA ARG A 347 42.40 -30.51 45.03
C ARG A 347 41.88 -29.07 45.35
N THR A 348 40.55 -28.97 45.47
CA THR A 348 39.64 -28.01 46.14
C THR A 348 40.13 -27.05 47.25
N LYS A 349 39.61 -25.79 47.26
CA LYS A 349 38.79 -25.09 48.30
C LYS A 349 38.70 -23.57 47.98
N GLN A 350 37.52 -23.02 47.66
CA GLN A 350 36.50 -22.40 48.54
C GLN A 350 36.65 -20.87 48.76
N THR A 351 35.64 -20.13 48.26
CA THR A 351 34.97 -18.93 48.84
C THR A 351 35.61 -17.53 48.88
N THR A 352 34.98 -16.62 48.10
CA THR A 352 34.55 -15.23 48.41
C THR A 352 35.53 -14.17 48.93
N GLN A 353 35.66 -13.04 48.21
CA GLN A 353 35.21 -11.69 48.67
C GLN A 353 35.38 -10.58 47.61
N LYS A 354 34.60 -9.53 47.85
CA LYS A 354 34.16 -8.37 47.04
C LYS A 354 35.15 -7.19 46.96
N SER A 355 34.90 -6.33 45.96
CA SER A 355 35.03 -4.84 45.98
C SER A 355 36.45 -4.28 46.03
N THR A 356 36.83 -3.09 45.58
CA THR A 356 36.23 -1.83 45.06
C THR A 356 37.45 -1.09 44.45
N TYR A 357 37.41 -0.23 43.43
CA TYR A 357 36.84 1.12 43.44
C TYR A 357 36.90 1.76 42.03
N CYS A 358 35.87 2.58 41.76
CA CYS A 358 35.63 3.59 40.72
C CYS A 358 36.79 4.59 40.46
N SER A 359 36.82 5.48 39.45
CA SER A 359 35.96 5.87 38.30
C SER A 359 36.66 7.02 37.53
N THR A 360 36.08 7.40 36.37
CA THR A 360 36.00 8.73 35.71
C THR A 360 36.60 8.73 34.30
N GLN A 361 36.00 9.24 33.23
CA GLN A 361 34.90 10.19 32.99
C GLN A 361 34.41 9.96 31.54
N ARG A 362 33.11 9.72 31.31
CA ARG A 362 32.42 9.96 30.00
C ARG A 362 30.89 9.78 30.00
N ASP A 363 30.27 9.36 31.12
CA ASP A 363 28.81 9.10 31.22
C ASP A 363 27.92 10.29 31.65
N THR A 364 28.43 11.53 31.67
CA THR A 364 27.70 12.64 32.31
C THR A 364 26.82 13.49 31.39
N LYS A 365 26.76 13.24 30.07
CA LYS A 365 25.94 14.06 29.15
C LYS A 365 24.63 13.42 28.69
N GLU A 366 24.62 12.14 28.34
CA GLU A 366 23.39 11.45 27.88
C GLU A 366 22.45 11.03 29.03
N ARG A 367 23.00 10.78 30.22
CA ARG A 367 22.17 10.52 31.41
C ARG A 367 21.44 11.78 31.88
N ALA A 368 21.99 12.97 31.65
CA ALA A 368 21.40 14.23 32.13
C ALA A 368 20.12 14.66 31.37
N GLU A 369 19.92 14.22 30.13
CA GLU A 369 18.72 14.54 29.34
C GLU A 369 17.58 13.54 29.56
N ARG A 370 17.88 12.23 29.67
CA ARG A 370 16.87 11.21 30.03
C ARG A 370 16.36 11.36 31.46
N THR A 371 17.24 11.75 32.39
CA THR A 371 16.82 11.97 33.80
C THR A 371 15.98 13.25 33.95
N LYS A 372 16.12 14.25 33.05
CA LYS A 372 15.27 15.46 33.06
C LYS A 372 13.84 15.22 32.57
N MET A 373 13.65 14.29 31.61
CA MET A 373 12.34 13.99 31.02
C MET A 373 11.42 13.17 31.95
N GLU A 374 11.98 12.27 32.77
CA GLU A 374 11.21 11.54 33.79
C GLU A 374 10.94 12.37 35.06
N ASP A 375 11.84 13.30 35.41
CA ASP A 375 11.76 14.13 36.62
C ASP A 375 10.67 15.24 36.52
N ASN A 376 10.39 15.76 35.32
CA ASN A 376 9.37 16.81 35.13
C ASN A 376 7.93 16.29 35.32
N SER A 377 7.64 15.04 34.91
CA SER A 377 6.32 14.44 35.12
C SER A 377 5.99 14.30 36.61
N GLY A 378 6.97 13.93 37.42
CA GLY A 378 6.80 13.88 38.88
C GLY A 378 6.54 15.26 39.47
N LYS A 379 7.30 16.27 39.04
CA LYS A 379 7.15 17.66 39.52
C LYS A 379 5.78 18.25 39.20
N PHE A 380 5.29 18.13 37.97
CA PHE A 380 3.98 18.67 37.62
C PHE A 380 2.85 17.98 38.38
N LYS A 381 2.95 16.65 38.57
CA LYS A 381 1.99 15.91 39.39
C LYS A 381 1.96 16.41 40.84
N THR A 382 3.13 16.61 41.45
CA THR A 382 3.22 17.16 42.82
C THR A 382 2.64 18.57 42.89
N MET A 383 2.99 19.47 41.96
CA MET A 383 2.45 20.84 41.92
C MET A 383 0.93 20.86 41.78
N MET A 384 0.35 19.95 41.00
CA MET A 384 -1.10 19.87 40.82
C MET A 384 -1.83 19.27 42.02
N MET A 385 -1.21 18.31 42.71
CA MET A 385 -1.73 17.77 43.97
C MET A 385 -1.66 18.81 45.10
N GLU A 386 -0.54 19.52 45.25
CA GLU A 386 -0.41 20.64 46.19
C GLU A 386 -1.42 21.75 45.87
N PHE A 387 -1.62 22.06 44.59
CA PHE A 387 -2.63 23.02 44.17
C PHE A 387 -4.03 22.57 44.54
N LEU A 388 -4.41 21.29 44.37
CA LEU A 388 -5.71 20.77 44.79
C LEU A 388 -5.94 20.93 46.30
N GLU A 389 -4.90 20.75 47.11
CA GLU A 389 -4.93 20.87 48.57
C GLU A 389 -4.84 22.33 49.06
N SER A 390 -4.33 23.26 48.25
CA SER A 390 -4.19 24.67 48.62
C SER A 390 -5.51 25.46 48.56
N SER A 391 -5.54 26.67 49.12
CA SER A 391 -6.70 27.58 49.01
C SER A 391 -6.68 28.43 47.73
N GLU A 392 -5.70 28.22 46.84
CA GLU A 392 -5.55 28.99 45.60
C GLU A 392 -6.56 28.56 44.53
N LYS A 393 -7.04 29.52 43.75
CA LYS A 393 -8.06 29.30 42.71
C LYS A 393 -7.47 29.04 41.32
N GLN A 394 -6.21 29.42 41.10
CA GLN A 394 -5.51 29.38 39.82
C GLN A 394 -4.04 29.02 40.02
N LEU A 395 -3.51 28.18 39.13
CA LEU A 395 -2.10 27.81 39.02
C LEU A 395 -1.61 28.08 37.60
N ASP A 396 -0.53 28.85 37.46
CA ASP A 396 0.02 29.24 36.16
C ASP A 396 1.35 28.54 35.88
N PHE A 397 1.50 27.98 34.68
CA PHE A 397 2.73 27.36 34.20
C PHE A 397 3.39 28.23 33.13
N PRO A 398 4.72 28.45 33.21
CA PRO A 398 5.42 29.46 32.41
C PRO A 398 5.51 29.11 30.93
N ALA A 399 5.77 30.12 30.09
CA ALA A 399 5.91 29.94 28.64
C ALA A 399 7.15 29.12 28.23
N SER A 400 8.12 28.94 29.12
CA SER A 400 9.33 28.14 28.92
C SER A 400 9.10 26.63 28.85
N LEU A 401 7.86 26.15 29.06
CA LEU A 401 7.52 24.74 28.92
C LEU A 401 7.69 24.26 27.47
N SER A 402 8.32 23.09 27.30
CA SER A 402 8.42 22.41 26.00
C SER A 402 7.06 21.92 25.52
N SER A 403 6.92 21.63 24.23
CA SER A 403 5.66 21.09 23.67
C SER A 403 5.18 19.82 24.38
N TYR A 404 6.12 18.97 24.81
CA TYR A 404 5.83 17.74 25.57
C TYR A 404 5.36 18.04 27.00
N ASP A 405 6.03 18.96 27.71
CA ASP A 405 5.63 19.36 29.06
C ASP A 405 4.24 20.02 29.06
N ARG A 406 3.93 20.81 28.03
CA ARG A 406 2.61 21.44 27.84
C ARG A 406 1.50 20.40 27.67
N MET A 407 1.75 19.39 26.84
CA MET A 407 0.82 18.26 26.68
C MET A 407 0.57 17.55 28.01
N LEU A 408 1.63 17.31 28.79
CA LEU A 408 1.55 16.61 30.06
C LEU A 408 0.76 17.39 31.12
N VAL A 409 0.96 18.71 31.22
CA VAL A 409 0.17 19.58 32.12
C VAL A 409 -1.31 19.59 31.75
N HIS A 410 -1.65 19.66 30.46
CA HIS A 410 -3.04 19.59 30.01
C HIS A 410 -3.68 18.23 30.33
N GLN A 411 -2.96 17.14 30.06
CA GLN A 411 -3.43 15.79 30.37
C GLN A 411 -3.67 15.58 31.87
N MET A 412 -2.75 16.03 32.72
CA MET A 412 -2.90 15.93 34.17
C MET A 412 -4.03 16.83 34.69
N ALA A 413 -4.20 18.04 34.16
CA ALA A 413 -5.31 18.92 34.52
C ALA A 413 -6.67 18.29 34.22
N GLU A 414 -6.79 17.62 33.07
CA GLU A 414 -7.98 16.87 32.69
C GLU A 414 -8.22 15.67 33.61
N GLU A 415 -7.18 14.89 33.93
CA GLU A 415 -7.25 13.74 34.84
C GLU A 415 -7.75 14.14 36.24
N TYR A 416 -7.30 15.30 36.74
CA TYR A 416 -7.71 15.86 38.03
C TYR A 416 -9.01 16.68 37.98
N GLY A 417 -9.70 16.75 36.83
CA GLY A 417 -10.98 17.45 36.67
C GLY A 417 -10.91 18.98 36.78
N LEU A 418 -9.72 19.56 36.60
CA LEU A 418 -9.46 21.00 36.64
C LEU A 418 -9.74 21.64 35.27
N GLN A 419 -10.06 22.94 35.24
CA GLN A 419 -10.12 23.68 33.97
C GLN A 419 -8.71 24.07 33.55
N HIS A 420 -8.38 23.90 32.27
CA HIS A 420 -7.06 24.25 31.74
C HIS A 420 -7.16 25.00 30.41
N VAL A 421 -6.40 26.10 30.27
CA VAL A 421 -6.39 26.93 29.04
C VAL A 421 -4.96 27.37 28.76
N SER A 422 -4.52 27.27 27.50
CA SER A 422 -3.30 27.95 27.05
C SER A 422 -3.65 29.39 26.66
N ALA A 423 -3.00 30.38 27.28
CA ALA A 423 -3.20 31.80 27.01
C ALA A 423 -1.90 32.45 26.47
N GLY A 424 -2.03 33.52 25.70
CA GLY A 424 -0.91 34.24 25.07
C GLY A 424 -0.70 33.88 23.58
N GLU A 425 0.24 34.57 22.93
CA GLU A 425 0.56 34.40 21.50
C GLU A 425 2.05 34.05 21.29
N GLY A 426 2.35 33.29 20.23
CA GLY A 426 3.74 32.99 19.85
C GLY A 426 4.58 32.32 20.95
N SER A 427 5.73 32.91 21.26
CA SER A 427 6.70 32.44 22.26
C SER A 427 6.35 32.76 23.71
N GLU A 428 5.31 33.56 23.96
CA GLU A 428 4.85 33.94 25.31
C GLU A 428 3.64 33.12 25.79
N ARG A 429 3.29 32.04 25.08
CA ARG A 429 2.17 31.16 25.46
C ARG A 429 2.43 30.42 26.76
N TYR A 430 1.55 30.58 27.74
CA TYR A 430 1.60 29.96 29.07
C TYR A 430 0.30 29.19 29.36
N ILE A 431 0.30 28.31 30.37
CA ILE A 431 -0.89 27.49 30.70
C ILE A 431 -1.46 27.93 32.04
N ILE A 432 -2.78 28.10 32.09
CA ILE A 432 -3.54 28.44 33.29
C ILE A 432 -4.40 27.23 33.68
N VAL A 433 -4.29 26.78 34.93
CA VAL A 433 -5.12 25.71 35.51
C VAL A 433 -5.96 26.27 36.66
N ARG A 434 -7.28 26.00 36.67
CA ARG A 434 -8.23 26.56 37.65
C ARG A 434 -9.09 25.47 38.31
N LYS A 435 -9.42 25.67 39.58
CA LYS A 435 -10.40 24.82 40.30
C LYS A 435 -11.81 25.18 39.83
N ARG A 436 -12.63 24.18 39.55
CA ARG A 436 -14.05 24.39 39.24
C ARG A 436 -14.78 24.86 40.50
N THR A 437 -15.19 26.12 40.55
CA THR A 437 -16.17 26.57 41.54
C THR A 437 -17.58 26.18 41.09
N PRO A 438 -18.45 25.70 42.00
CA PRO A 438 -19.86 25.51 41.67
C PRO A 438 -20.53 26.89 41.60
N GLU A 439 -20.72 27.43 40.40
CA GLU A 439 -21.54 28.62 40.22
C GLU A 439 -23.02 28.27 40.06
N VAL A 440 -23.80 28.97 40.87
CA VAL A 440 -25.25 28.96 40.98
C VAL A 440 -25.85 29.58 39.72
N ASN A 441 -26.71 28.82 39.03
CA ASN A 441 -27.58 29.36 37.98
C ASN A 441 -28.47 30.45 38.58
N SER A 442 -28.27 31.70 38.16
CA SER A 442 -29.22 32.78 38.33
C SER A 442 -29.64 33.32 36.96
N PHE A 443 -30.93 33.19 36.69
CA PHE A 443 -31.65 33.88 35.63
C PHE A 443 -31.78 35.37 35.97
N GLN A 444 -31.51 36.23 34.98
CA GLN A 444 -32.11 37.56 34.73
C GLN A 444 -31.55 38.01 33.36
N GLY A 445 -32.30 38.43 32.34
CA GLY A 445 -33.66 38.93 32.28
C GLY A 445 -33.66 40.40 31.84
N ASN A 446 -34.25 40.65 30.66
CA ASN A 446 -34.62 41.93 30.02
C ASN A 446 -33.56 42.68 29.22
N ALA A 447 -33.87 43.41 28.15
CA ALA A 447 -34.99 43.51 27.19
C ALA A 447 -34.64 44.78 26.37
N ASP A 448 -34.82 44.79 25.04
CA ASP A 448 -35.69 45.79 24.40
C ASP A 448 -35.77 45.65 22.87
N ALA A 449 -37.03 45.67 22.41
CA ALA A 449 -37.62 46.26 21.19
C ALA A 449 -37.10 45.81 19.78
N ASN A 450 -37.91 45.56 18.74
CA ASN A 450 -39.31 45.90 18.50
C ASN A 450 -39.88 45.20 17.24
N LYS A 451 -41.21 44.99 17.25
CA LYS A 451 -42.22 44.97 16.17
C LYS A 451 -42.53 43.73 15.30
N ILE A 452 -43.73 43.23 15.66
CA ILE A 452 -44.75 42.33 15.13
C ILE A 452 -45.31 42.69 13.72
N LYS A 453 -45.69 41.65 12.94
CA LYS A 453 -47.03 41.39 12.34
C LYS A 453 -46.96 40.13 11.45
N SER A 454 -47.35 38.94 11.94
CA SER A 454 -48.70 38.34 12.09
C SER A 454 -49.11 37.44 10.90
N CYS A 455 -49.25 36.14 11.17
CA CYS A 455 -50.03 35.16 10.38
C CYS A 455 -51.55 35.41 10.57
N PRO A 456 -52.46 34.71 9.85
CA PRO A 456 -52.90 33.39 10.36
C PRO A 456 -53.34 32.33 9.31
N GLU A 457 -53.24 31.07 9.75
CA GLU A 457 -54.26 30.00 9.67
C GLU A 457 -54.69 29.30 8.35
N SER A 458 -54.25 28.03 8.25
CA SER A 458 -55.07 26.82 8.49
C SER A 458 -55.81 26.07 7.34
N GLN A 459 -55.79 24.74 7.52
CA GLN A 459 -56.75 23.68 7.11
C GLN A 459 -56.59 22.95 5.75
N SER A 460 -56.47 21.62 5.90
CA SER A 460 -56.70 20.51 4.94
C SER A 460 -58.16 20.42 4.47
N PRO A 461 -58.51 19.64 3.42
CA PRO A 461 -59.00 18.26 3.65
C PRO A 461 -58.81 17.23 2.50
N GLN A 462 -59.31 16.01 2.75
CA GLN A 462 -59.18 14.73 2.05
C GLN A 462 -60.18 14.49 0.87
N LYS A 463 -59.86 13.46 0.06
CA LYS A 463 -60.66 12.45 -0.69
C LYS A 463 -62.15 12.69 -1.04
N ASP A 464 -62.56 12.27 -2.26
CA ASP A 464 -63.63 11.26 -2.47
C ASP A 464 -63.84 10.80 -3.96
N VAL A 465 -63.83 9.45 -4.15
CA VAL A 465 -64.88 8.54 -4.72
C VAL A 465 -65.24 8.38 -6.25
N CYS A 466 -65.13 7.10 -6.68
CA CYS A 466 -65.91 6.20 -7.59
C CYS A 466 -65.99 6.22 -9.15
N ALA A 467 -65.50 5.10 -9.74
CA ALA A 467 -66.22 3.90 -10.31
C ALA A 467 -66.81 3.80 -11.76
N HIS A 468 -66.53 2.61 -12.37
CA HIS A 468 -67.18 1.83 -13.48
C HIS A 468 -67.17 2.42 -14.93
N SER A 469 -67.06 1.71 -16.07
CA SER A 469 -67.05 0.28 -16.46
C SER A 469 -66.63 0.10 -17.95
N GLU A 470 -65.97 -1.03 -18.25
CA GLU A 470 -66.07 -1.98 -19.39
C GLU A 470 -66.06 -1.61 -20.92
N GLU A 471 -65.16 -2.34 -21.62
CA GLU A 471 -65.27 -3.02 -22.94
C GLU A 471 -65.33 -2.25 -24.29
N THR A 472 -64.25 -2.32 -25.08
CA THR A 472 -64.04 -3.24 -26.24
C THR A 472 -62.82 -2.86 -27.10
N ALA A 473 -62.31 -3.84 -27.85
CA ALA A 473 -60.96 -3.99 -28.40
C ALA A 473 -60.66 -3.29 -29.75
N SER A 474 -59.37 -3.01 -30.02
CA SER A 474 -58.62 -3.61 -31.17
C SER A 474 -57.13 -3.20 -31.21
N ASP A 475 -56.26 -4.21 -31.06
CA ASP A 475 -54.99 -4.49 -31.75
C ASP A 475 -53.92 -3.41 -32.06
N THR A 476 -52.75 -3.56 -31.43
CA THR A 476 -51.47 -3.72 -32.15
C THR A 476 -50.38 -4.27 -31.21
N SER A 477 -50.05 -5.55 -31.41
CA SER A 477 -49.03 -6.29 -30.67
C SER A 477 -47.60 -5.76 -30.91
N ARG A 478 -46.85 -5.48 -29.84
CA ARG A 478 -45.37 -5.47 -29.87
C ARG A 478 -44.85 -6.49 -28.86
N GLY A 479 -44.41 -7.62 -29.40
CA GLY A 479 -44.08 -8.84 -28.69
C GLY A 479 -42.91 -8.71 -27.71
N LYS A 480 -43.02 -9.48 -26.61
CA LYS A 480 -41.93 -9.83 -25.70
C LYS A 480 -40.74 -10.35 -26.50
N VAL A 481 -39.61 -9.67 -26.37
CA VAL A 481 -38.33 -10.11 -26.92
C VAL A 481 -37.84 -11.31 -26.11
N ASP A 482 -37.79 -12.49 -26.73
CA ASP A 482 -37.18 -13.68 -26.14
C ASP A 482 -35.65 -13.54 -26.13
N LEU A 483 -35.12 -13.19 -24.95
CA LEU A 483 -33.70 -12.98 -24.70
C LEU A 483 -32.83 -14.20 -25.02
N LYS A 484 -33.42 -15.40 -24.98
CA LYS A 484 -32.71 -16.65 -25.29
C LYS A 484 -32.46 -16.78 -26.79
N SER A 485 -33.42 -16.38 -27.60
CA SER A 485 -33.30 -16.33 -29.06
C SER A 485 -32.27 -15.29 -29.52
N LEU A 486 -32.27 -14.09 -28.92
CA LEU A 486 -31.25 -13.06 -29.21
C LEU A 486 -29.83 -13.47 -28.79
N HIS A 487 -29.69 -14.21 -27.67
CA HIS A 487 -28.40 -14.74 -27.24
C HIS A 487 -27.86 -15.78 -28.22
N LEU A 488 -28.70 -16.72 -28.66
CA LEU A 488 -28.33 -17.74 -29.65
C LEU A 488 -27.96 -17.11 -30.99
N GLU A 489 -28.69 -16.08 -31.43
CA GLU A 489 -28.39 -15.36 -32.66
C GLU A 489 -27.05 -14.61 -32.58
N ARG A 490 -26.72 -14.02 -31.41
CA ARG A 490 -25.43 -13.37 -31.16
C ARG A 490 -24.27 -14.38 -31.18
N VAL A 491 -24.45 -15.55 -30.57
CA VAL A 491 -23.46 -16.63 -30.56
C VAL A 491 -23.27 -17.19 -31.98
N GLN A 492 -24.33 -17.34 -32.78
CA GLN A 492 -24.22 -17.75 -34.18
C GLN A 492 -23.51 -16.69 -35.05
N ARG A 493 -23.72 -15.40 -34.81
CA ARG A 493 -22.98 -14.33 -35.50
C ARG A 493 -21.49 -14.31 -35.16
N GLU A 494 -21.13 -14.61 -33.92
CA GLU A 494 -19.71 -14.77 -33.55
C GLU A 494 -19.08 -16.03 -34.12
N LYS A 495 -19.83 -17.14 -34.14
CA LYS A 495 -19.36 -18.40 -34.73
C LYS A 495 -19.14 -18.26 -36.23
N THR A 496 -20.09 -17.65 -36.95
CA THR A 496 -19.96 -17.36 -38.39
C THR A 496 -18.84 -16.36 -38.68
N LYS A 497 -18.61 -15.35 -37.83
CA LYS A 497 -17.43 -14.46 -37.94
C LYS A 497 -16.12 -15.21 -37.73
N ARG A 498 -16.04 -16.11 -36.75
CA ARG A 498 -14.84 -16.96 -36.54
C ARG A 498 -14.61 -17.91 -37.70
N GLU A 499 -15.66 -18.54 -38.22
CA GLU A 499 -15.59 -19.43 -39.39
C GLU A 499 -15.20 -18.67 -40.66
N ALA A 500 -15.71 -17.44 -40.86
CA ALA A 500 -15.30 -16.57 -41.97
C ALA A 500 -13.83 -16.17 -41.86
N ARG A 501 -13.33 -15.89 -40.65
CA ARG A 501 -11.92 -15.55 -40.41
C ARG A 501 -10.98 -16.74 -40.60
N VAL A 502 -11.45 -17.95 -40.25
CA VAL A 502 -10.74 -19.21 -40.52
C VAL A 502 -10.73 -19.51 -42.02
N LYS A 503 -11.85 -19.33 -42.73
CA LYS A 503 -11.90 -19.47 -44.19
C LYS A 503 -11.00 -18.45 -44.91
N GLN A 504 -10.98 -17.20 -44.44
CA GLN A 504 -10.10 -16.17 -44.99
C GLN A 504 -8.61 -16.50 -44.78
N ASN A 505 -8.25 -17.06 -43.62
CA ASN A 505 -6.88 -17.56 -43.38
C ASN A 505 -6.56 -18.84 -44.17
N GLN A 506 -7.55 -19.71 -44.41
CA GLN A 506 -7.39 -20.88 -45.28
C GLN A 506 -7.23 -20.49 -46.74
N GLU A 507 -7.95 -19.47 -47.24
CA GLU A 507 -7.80 -18.91 -48.59
C GLU A 507 -6.45 -18.19 -48.78
N LEU A 508 -5.94 -17.51 -47.75
CA LEU A 508 -4.59 -16.95 -47.75
C LEU A 508 -3.51 -18.03 -47.80
N ASN A 509 -3.70 -19.13 -47.07
CA ASN A 509 -2.76 -20.26 -47.09
C ASN A 509 -2.83 -21.11 -48.36
N THR A 510 -4.01 -21.26 -48.98
CA THR A 510 -4.14 -21.93 -50.29
C THR A 510 -3.54 -21.09 -51.42
N ARG A 511 -3.69 -19.75 -51.38
CA ARG A 511 -2.98 -18.85 -52.31
C ARG A 511 -1.46 -18.90 -52.16
N LEU A 512 -0.94 -19.12 -50.96
CA LEU A 512 0.50 -19.33 -50.74
C LEU A 512 0.97 -20.71 -51.22
N GLN A 513 0.13 -21.75 -51.13
CA GLN A 513 0.45 -23.09 -51.63
C GLN A 513 0.34 -23.21 -53.16
N ASP A 514 -0.55 -22.46 -53.82
CA ASP A 514 -0.64 -22.41 -55.30
C ASP A 514 0.56 -21.69 -55.95
N VAL A 515 1.22 -20.79 -55.21
CA VAL A 515 2.46 -20.12 -55.66
C VAL A 515 3.68 -21.04 -55.53
N VAL A 516 3.70 -21.92 -54.52
CA VAL A 516 4.78 -22.91 -54.33
C VAL A 516 4.56 -24.16 -55.19
N GLY A 517 3.30 -24.52 -55.49
CA GLY A 517 2.94 -25.68 -56.31
C GLY A 517 3.18 -25.54 -57.82
N LYS A 518 3.42 -24.32 -58.32
CA LYS A 518 3.73 -24.08 -59.75
C LYS A 518 5.22 -24.15 -60.10
N GLN A 519 6.12 -24.29 -59.12
CA GLN A 519 7.56 -24.50 -59.39
C GLN A 519 7.96 -25.99 -59.49
N HIS A 520 7.05 -26.94 -59.25
CA HIS A 520 7.34 -28.38 -59.29
C HIS A 520 6.58 -29.17 -60.36
N LYS A 521 6.35 -28.58 -61.54
CA LYS A 521 5.73 -29.32 -62.67
C LYS A 521 6.26 -29.03 -64.08
N ASN A 522 7.51 -28.57 -64.22
CA ASN A 522 8.18 -28.49 -65.53
C ASN A 522 9.64 -28.97 -65.46
N GLU A 523 9.85 -30.25 -65.14
CA GLU A 523 11.07 -30.97 -65.52
C GLU A 523 10.73 -32.43 -65.85
N VAL A 524 10.08 -32.67 -66.99
CA VAL A 524 10.23 -33.93 -67.74
C VAL A 524 10.06 -33.65 -69.25
N LYS A 525 11.08 -34.03 -70.03
CA LYS A 525 11.14 -34.23 -71.50
C LYS A 525 11.36 -33.00 -72.43
N GLY A 526 12.63 -32.78 -72.78
CA GLY A 526 13.21 -33.18 -74.08
C GLY A 526 12.77 -32.47 -75.38
N LYS A 527 13.73 -31.73 -75.96
CA LYS A 527 14.03 -31.48 -77.40
C LYS A 527 12.87 -31.21 -78.39
N ALA A 528 12.84 -30.00 -78.96
CA ALA A 528 13.16 -29.69 -80.38
C ALA A 528 12.51 -28.37 -80.88
N ALA A 529 13.22 -27.72 -81.80
CA ALA A 529 12.75 -26.81 -82.87
C ALA A 529 12.17 -25.42 -82.51
N ALA A 530 13.04 -24.43 -82.62
CA ALA A 530 12.96 -23.23 -83.47
C ALA A 530 11.61 -22.55 -83.76
N LYS A 531 11.61 -21.23 -83.46
CA LYS A 531 11.14 -20.04 -84.21
C LYS A 531 10.08 -19.17 -83.52
N THR A 532 10.33 -17.86 -83.69
CA THR A 532 9.52 -16.66 -83.45
C THR A 532 9.23 -16.35 -81.97
N GLY A 533 9.64 -15.24 -81.36
CA GLY A 533 10.03 -13.93 -81.90
C GLY A 533 9.06 -12.89 -81.32
N ALA A 534 9.62 -11.96 -80.52
CA ALA A 534 8.97 -10.83 -79.83
C ALA A 534 8.36 -11.12 -78.44
N ASP A 535 9.22 -11.38 -77.45
CA ASP A 535 9.00 -10.90 -76.06
C ASP A 535 10.29 -10.79 -75.20
N SER A 536 11.47 -11.06 -75.77
CA SER A 536 12.70 -11.33 -74.99
C SER A 536 13.44 -10.10 -74.45
N THR A 537 13.02 -8.87 -74.73
CA THR A 537 13.73 -7.68 -74.22
C THR A 537 13.30 -7.26 -72.82
N ALA A 538 12.11 -7.67 -72.35
CA ALA A 538 11.63 -7.36 -71.00
C ALA A 538 11.99 -8.47 -69.98
N GLU A 539 12.05 -9.73 -70.42
CA GLU A 539 12.42 -10.86 -69.55
C GLU A 539 13.92 -10.90 -69.24
N GLU A 540 14.79 -10.54 -70.20
CA GLU A 540 16.25 -10.49 -69.96
C GLU A 540 16.65 -9.41 -68.95
N ASP A 541 15.97 -8.26 -68.93
CA ASP A 541 16.18 -7.20 -67.94
C ASP A 541 15.64 -7.60 -66.55
N PHE A 542 14.59 -8.41 -66.49
CA PHE A 542 14.02 -8.89 -65.25
C PHE A 542 14.90 -9.96 -64.59
N ASP A 543 15.43 -10.90 -65.37
CA ASP A 543 16.38 -11.91 -64.90
C ASP A 543 17.75 -11.28 -64.54
N ALA A 544 18.16 -10.23 -65.24
CA ALA A 544 19.33 -9.43 -64.85
C ALA A 544 19.08 -8.69 -63.52
N LEU A 545 17.88 -8.17 -63.29
CA LEU A 545 17.49 -7.54 -62.01
C LEU A 545 17.46 -8.56 -60.87
N ILE A 546 16.88 -9.74 -61.10
CA ILE A 546 16.82 -10.82 -60.12
C ILE A 546 18.24 -11.31 -59.80
N SER A 547 19.08 -11.49 -60.81
CA SER A 547 20.49 -11.88 -60.63
C SER A 547 21.29 -10.81 -59.87
N ALA A 548 21.03 -9.52 -60.14
CA ALA A 548 21.63 -8.41 -59.41
C ALA A 548 21.16 -8.34 -57.95
N ALA A 549 19.87 -8.59 -57.68
CA ALA A 549 19.30 -8.64 -56.35
C ALA A 549 19.86 -9.83 -55.54
N VAL A 550 19.91 -11.01 -56.14
CA VAL A 550 20.48 -12.22 -55.54
C VAL A 550 21.97 -12.01 -55.24
N LYS A 551 22.72 -11.32 -56.11
CA LYS A 551 24.13 -10.99 -55.87
C LYS A 551 24.32 -9.95 -54.76
N ALA A 552 23.41 -8.99 -54.65
CA ALA A 552 23.41 -8.00 -53.57
C ALA A 552 23.08 -8.62 -52.20
N ASP A 553 22.20 -9.62 -52.15
CA ASP A 553 21.86 -10.34 -50.92
C ASP A 553 22.93 -11.36 -50.50
N ASN A 554 23.69 -11.92 -51.46
CA ASN A 554 24.77 -12.87 -51.19
C ASN A 554 26.13 -12.22 -50.89
N THR A 555 26.22 -10.88 -50.94
CA THR A 555 27.44 -10.13 -50.57
C THR A 555 27.18 -9.21 -49.38
N CYS A 556 28.22 -8.99 -48.56
CA CYS A 556 28.11 -8.16 -47.37
C CYS A 556 27.67 -6.73 -47.72
N GLY A 557 26.61 -6.24 -47.07
CA GLY A 557 26.04 -4.90 -47.28
C GLY A 557 26.88 -3.73 -46.79
N PHE A 558 28.13 -3.96 -46.34
CA PHE A 558 29.04 -2.90 -45.91
C PHE A 558 29.79 -2.29 -47.10
N PRO A 559 29.85 -0.95 -47.24
CA PRO A 559 30.54 -0.32 -48.35
C PRO A 559 32.00 -0.80 -48.43
N LYS A 560 32.42 -1.28 -49.60
CA LYS A 560 33.77 -1.81 -49.89
C LYS A 560 34.09 -3.21 -49.33
N CYS A 561 33.12 -3.93 -48.75
CA CYS A 561 33.30 -5.34 -48.39
C CYS A 561 32.81 -6.27 -49.50
N LYS A 562 33.63 -7.26 -49.92
CA LYS A 562 33.28 -8.25 -50.95
C LYS A 562 33.08 -9.67 -50.39
N ALA A 563 32.96 -9.80 -49.07
CA ALA A 563 32.79 -11.10 -48.43
C ALA A 563 31.42 -11.71 -48.76
N SER A 564 31.40 -13.00 -49.09
CA SER A 564 30.15 -13.76 -49.27
C SER A 564 29.47 -13.97 -47.92
N VAL A 565 28.15 -13.75 -47.88
CA VAL A 565 27.31 -13.92 -46.68
C VAL A 565 26.39 -15.15 -46.79
N THR A 566 26.54 -15.94 -47.86
CA THR A 566 25.68 -17.09 -48.19
C THR A 566 25.64 -18.16 -47.09
N THR A 567 26.76 -18.39 -46.38
CA THR A 567 26.87 -19.44 -45.35
C THR A 567 26.95 -18.94 -43.91
N LEU A 568 27.49 -17.74 -43.67
CA LEU A 568 27.74 -17.19 -42.32
C LEU A 568 27.40 -15.69 -42.22
N GLY A 569 26.40 -15.24 -42.98
CA GLY A 569 25.86 -13.89 -42.92
C GLY A 569 24.88 -13.70 -41.76
N GLN A 570 24.91 -12.54 -41.12
CA GLN A 570 23.87 -12.12 -40.19
C GLN A 570 23.06 -10.96 -40.75
N LEU A 571 21.73 -11.08 -40.65
CA LEU A 571 20.78 -10.06 -41.05
C LEU A 571 20.68 -8.98 -39.97
N CYS A 572 20.86 -7.71 -40.35
CA CYS A 572 20.59 -6.60 -39.45
C CYS A 572 19.09 -6.29 -39.41
N LEU A 573 18.46 -6.40 -38.23
CA LEU A 573 17.03 -6.15 -38.02
C LEU A 573 16.59 -4.69 -38.25
N HIS A 574 17.54 -3.75 -38.42
CA HIS A 574 17.25 -2.31 -38.56
C HIS A 574 17.35 -1.78 -39.99
N CYS A 575 18.10 -2.46 -40.86
CA CYS A 575 18.24 -2.10 -42.27
C CYS A 575 17.98 -3.26 -43.24
N SER A 576 17.70 -4.45 -42.72
CA SER A 576 17.35 -5.66 -43.46
C SER A 576 18.40 -6.08 -44.51
N LYS A 577 19.68 -5.76 -44.29
CA LYS A 577 20.81 -6.20 -45.12
C LYS A 577 21.65 -7.27 -44.41
N HIS A 578 22.26 -8.17 -45.19
CA HIS A 578 23.15 -9.21 -44.68
C HIS A 578 24.59 -8.71 -44.57
N TYR A 579 25.26 -9.04 -43.48
CA TYR A 579 26.64 -8.64 -43.19
C TYR A 579 27.49 -9.84 -42.78
N CYS A 580 28.78 -9.82 -43.13
CA CYS A 580 29.73 -10.82 -42.67
C CYS A 580 30.02 -10.64 -41.17
N LEU A 581 30.62 -11.66 -40.54
CA LEU A 581 30.91 -11.69 -39.10
C LEU A 581 31.79 -10.51 -38.61
N SER A 582 32.55 -9.84 -39.48
CA SER A 582 33.31 -8.63 -39.11
C SER A 582 32.49 -7.34 -39.13
N HIS A 583 31.36 -7.30 -39.85
CA HIS A 583 30.56 -6.08 -40.09
C HIS A 583 29.10 -6.18 -39.61
N HIS A 584 28.71 -7.32 -39.02
CA HIS A 584 27.35 -7.58 -38.56
C HIS A 584 26.88 -6.67 -37.41
N ILE A 585 27.82 -6.07 -36.68
CA ILE A 585 27.52 -5.21 -35.54
C ILE A 585 26.86 -3.90 -36.04
N PRO A 586 25.66 -3.51 -35.55
CA PRO A 586 24.91 -2.33 -36.00
C PRO A 586 25.71 -1.03 -36.02
N GLU A 587 26.59 -0.84 -35.06
CA GLU A 587 27.47 0.34 -34.93
C GLU A 587 28.45 0.46 -36.10
N ILE A 588 28.90 -0.66 -36.68
CA ILE A 588 29.92 -0.67 -37.74
C ILE A 588 29.32 -0.22 -39.07
N HIS A 589 28.09 -0.61 -39.38
CA HIS A 589 27.43 -0.30 -40.65
C HIS A 589 26.37 0.82 -40.57
N GLY A 590 26.44 1.64 -39.52
CA GLY A 590 25.65 2.88 -39.39
C GLY A 590 24.22 2.71 -38.86
N CYS A 591 23.84 1.52 -38.41
CA CYS A 591 22.56 1.26 -37.73
C CYS A 591 22.64 1.40 -36.20
N GLY A 592 23.79 1.82 -35.65
CA GLY A 592 24.02 1.91 -34.21
C GLY A 592 22.99 2.75 -33.46
N GLU A 593 22.60 3.92 -33.99
CA GLU A 593 21.59 4.78 -33.33
C GLU A 593 20.19 4.14 -33.34
N LYS A 594 19.81 3.46 -34.43
CA LYS A 594 18.54 2.70 -34.48
C LYS A 594 18.56 1.50 -33.53
N ALA A 595 19.69 0.81 -33.43
CA ALA A 595 19.89 -0.30 -32.50
C ALA A 595 19.85 0.17 -31.04
N LYS A 596 20.49 1.29 -30.70
CA LYS A 596 20.42 1.91 -29.37
C LYS A 596 19.01 2.37 -29.02
N MET A 597 18.30 3.00 -29.95
CA MET A 597 16.92 3.43 -29.72
C MET A 597 15.98 2.25 -29.52
N HIS A 598 16.10 1.20 -30.35
CA HIS A 598 15.34 -0.03 -30.21
C HIS A 598 15.70 -0.79 -28.92
N ALA A 599 16.97 -0.79 -28.52
CA ALA A 599 17.40 -1.32 -27.23
C ALA A 599 16.79 -0.53 -26.08
N ARG A 600 16.79 0.81 -26.11
CA ARG A 600 16.15 1.67 -25.09
C ARG A 600 14.64 1.44 -25.00
N GLN A 601 13.95 1.31 -26.14
CA GLN A 601 12.52 1.01 -26.17
C GLN A 601 12.22 -0.40 -25.64
N ARG A 602 13.02 -1.40 -25.98
CA ARG A 602 12.88 -2.73 -25.37
C ARG A 602 13.23 -2.74 -23.88
N ILE A 603 14.24 -2.00 -23.43
CA ILE A 603 14.57 -1.85 -22.01
C ILE A 603 13.42 -1.16 -21.26
N SER A 604 12.79 -0.15 -21.87
CA SER A 604 11.60 0.51 -21.32
C SER A 604 10.37 -0.41 -21.27
N LYS A 605 10.28 -1.41 -22.16
CA LYS A 605 9.13 -2.30 -22.29
C LYS A 605 9.28 -3.63 -21.55
N GLU A 606 10.51 -4.14 -21.44
CA GLU A 606 10.85 -5.46 -20.93
C GLU A 606 11.70 -5.40 -19.64
N GLY A 607 12.25 -4.24 -19.28
CA GLY A 607 12.97 -4.03 -18.01
C GLY A 607 14.33 -4.76 -17.87
N VAL A 608 14.88 -5.37 -18.93
CA VAL A 608 16.12 -6.17 -18.87
C VAL A 608 17.23 -5.58 -19.75
N LEU A 609 18.37 -5.26 -19.14
CA LEU A 609 19.64 -4.94 -19.82
C LEU A 609 20.50 -6.21 -19.95
N TYR A 610 20.95 -6.53 -21.16
CA TYR A 610 21.99 -7.56 -21.37
C TYR A 610 23.38 -6.99 -21.09
N ALA A 611 24.21 -7.77 -20.39
CA ALA A 611 25.57 -7.39 -20.02
C ALA A 611 26.47 -7.25 -21.27
N GLY A 612 27.13 -6.09 -21.43
CA GLY A 612 28.15 -5.92 -22.46
C GLY A 612 28.59 -4.49 -22.80
N SER A 613 27.95 -3.44 -22.29
CA SER A 613 28.29 -2.05 -22.65
C SER A 613 28.47 -1.17 -21.42
N GLY A 614 29.56 -1.39 -20.69
CA GLY A 614 30.01 -0.49 -19.63
C GLY A 614 31.36 -0.93 -19.10
N ALA A 615 32.35 -0.04 -19.12
CA ALA A 615 33.60 -0.28 -18.41
C ALA A 615 33.30 -0.42 -16.91
N LYS A 616 33.80 -1.49 -16.27
CA LYS A 616 33.66 -1.71 -14.83
C LYS A 616 34.27 -0.52 -14.09
N ASP A 617 33.45 0.16 -13.30
CA ASP A 617 33.93 1.15 -12.36
C ASP A 617 34.73 0.42 -11.26
N LYS A 618 36.00 0.79 -11.09
CA LYS A 618 36.86 0.19 -10.07
C LYS A 618 36.55 0.88 -8.74
N SER A 619 35.63 0.31 -7.97
CA SER A 619 35.37 0.75 -6.60
C SER A 619 36.70 0.83 -5.83
N LEU A 620 37.02 2.01 -5.30
CA LEU A 620 38.23 2.24 -4.53
C LEU A 620 38.22 1.37 -3.25
N ASP A 621 39.37 0.74 -2.99
CA ASP A 621 39.65 -0.04 -1.78
C ASP A 621 39.14 0.68 -0.51
N PRO A 622 38.34 0.00 0.34
CA PRO A 622 37.82 0.56 1.60
C PRO A 622 38.88 1.24 2.47
N ALA A 623 40.12 0.74 2.48
CA ALA A 623 41.21 1.35 3.24
C ALA A 623 41.62 2.73 2.66
N LYS A 624 41.66 2.87 1.33
CA LYS A 624 41.93 4.15 0.67
C LYS A 624 40.78 5.13 0.86
N ARG A 625 39.52 4.67 0.83
CA ARG A 625 38.35 5.51 1.10
C ARG A 625 38.39 6.08 2.52
N ALA A 626 38.68 5.24 3.53
CA ALA A 626 38.81 5.68 4.91
C ALA A 626 39.98 6.67 5.11
N HIS A 627 41.10 6.47 4.41
CA HIS A 627 42.23 7.40 4.47
C HIS A 627 41.91 8.77 3.87
N LEU A 628 41.22 8.80 2.73
CA LEU A 628 40.77 10.04 2.08
C LEU A 628 39.74 10.78 2.93
N GLN A 629 38.82 10.07 3.58
CA GLN A 629 37.84 10.64 4.51
C GLN A 629 38.55 11.37 5.67
N ARG A 630 39.53 10.74 6.31
CA ARG A 630 40.30 11.39 7.40
C ARG A 630 41.08 12.61 6.94
N ARG A 631 41.59 12.61 5.70
CA ARG A 631 42.26 13.77 5.12
C ARG A 631 41.30 14.93 4.86
N LEU A 632 40.07 14.63 4.44
CA LEU A 632 39.01 15.61 4.25
C LEU A 632 38.62 16.25 5.58
N ASP A 633 38.40 15.45 6.62
CA ASP A 633 38.04 15.93 7.96
C ASP A 633 39.13 16.80 8.57
N LYS A 634 40.41 16.44 8.35
CA LYS A 634 41.54 17.25 8.79
C LYS A 634 41.57 18.62 8.09
N LYS A 635 41.32 18.68 6.78
CA LYS A 635 41.23 19.94 6.04
C LYS A 635 40.03 20.79 6.47
N LEU A 636 38.89 20.18 6.77
CA LEU A 636 37.71 20.88 7.28
C LEU A 636 37.98 21.50 8.66
N ASN A 637 38.72 20.81 9.51
CA ASN A 637 39.16 21.34 10.80
C ASN A 637 40.17 22.49 10.66
N GLU A 638 41.11 22.40 9.71
CA GLU A 638 42.04 23.51 9.42
C GLU A 638 41.31 24.75 8.85
N LEU A 639 40.29 24.55 8.01
CA LEU A 639 39.49 25.67 7.48
C LEU A 639 38.58 26.30 8.54
N THR A 640 38.08 25.52 9.50
CA THR A 640 37.27 26.05 10.60
C THR A 640 38.12 26.79 11.64
N THR A 641 39.36 26.38 11.88
CA THR A 641 40.28 27.14 12.74
C THR A 641 40.73 28.46 12.10
N GLN A 642 40.96 28.49 10.77
CA GLN A 642 41.22 29.72 10.03
C GLN A 642 40.03 30.71 10.03
N ARG A 643 38.79 30.19 10.10
CA ARG A 643 37.59 31.04 10.27
C ARG A 643 37.47 31.62 11.69
N LYS A 644 37.97 30.90 12.71
CA LYS A 644 37.94 31.37 14.11
C LYS A 644 39.05 32.39 14.41
N SER A 645 40.25 32.25 13.83
CA SER A 645 41.33 33.23 14.01
C SER A 645 40.98 34.59 13.39
N LYS A 646 40.37 34.62 12.20
CA LYS A 646 39.89 35.86 11.56
C LYS A 646 38.77 36.58 12.33
N LYS A 647 38.05 35.89 13.21
CA LYS A 647 37.00 36.51 14.04
C LYS A 647 37.58 37.20 15.28
N LYS A 648 38.70 36.68 15.83
CA LYS A 648 39.42 37.27 16.96
C LYS A 648 40.24 38.52 16.61
N GLU A 649 40.70 38.66 15.38
CA GLU A 649 41.39 39.88 14.90
C GLU A 649 40.45 41.06 14.60
N LYS A 650 39.12 40.84 14.61
CA LYS A 650 38.13 41.92 14.48
C LYS A 650 37.59 42.43 15.82
N GLU A 651 38.00 41.83 16.94
CA GLU A 651 37.55 42.17 18.31
C GLU A 651 38.69 42.68 19.21
N LYS A 652 39.83 43.04 18.64
CA LYS A 652 40.87 43.85 19.27
C LYS A 652 41.14 45.06 18.38
#